data_AF-A0A3M4VTT8-F1
#
_entry.id   AF-A0A3M4VTT8-F1
#
_cell.length_a   1.000
_cell.length_b   1.000
_cell.length_c   1.000
_cell.angle_alpha   90.00
_cell.angle_beta   90.00
_cell.angle_gamma   90.00
#
_symmetry.space_group_name_H-M   'P 1'
#
loop_
_entity.id
_entity.type
_entity.pdbx_description
1 polymer ?
#
loop_
_entity_poly.entity_id
_entity_poly.type
_entity_poly.pdbx_seq_one_letter_code
_entity_poly.pdbx_strand_id
1 'polypeptide(L)'
;MAINSQDVEMTEPLDLKSRYTGGDYIYKMGGNGTALFNGKKAIDCSHMVNLLLTGAGYNIPYEDTRVMNNSTYYTTVLPQDVRKGDIALWINIPPVRGGVALFHTGIVEDYNPVTQGGKFFGAQSSGNATAAFGPRPPLSYYWPVPTKFLRAKEEFRTGGSPAPAPTPAPAPEPTPAPAGPAPLLNFQYPFRKADGKQFTDVEDVYKALEGETSGHYLLGSNRFWHGGIHISDKTAPQCVLNEPVRCMADGEVVAYRLNQDYLESTFGDNEKKLKYSNSFCLVRHEYKSAPNPEEGPNKGKQNKLNFYSLYMHLLPYARYPLAPEETPKPVVTMNVGDYKAYDKAPWVEGAQSYGLIKKGTRLEIIDQASEGVKVYAKGKILVGSVKSGSSTTRNAGDEIWFAYKENDAPYKNSAGDKIWTADKLVERLRPNYWQGKVKATAAIKLDLYKDPVNPQNGQPAGDKYSTQLNATSIVEFESKEVLTLNVGGKLRRMAKCTLVSGEVAGAGTVPPSFWICVENEASYKVVEWTSLTPSSFDSVETASTGIKAGDPIGYLGLTENLTGEEGGISSKHQVHVEIFTAEAEVKEFLKNIAGLKTGKQYLYLAKDTKLKVKASATETAPLKKEHAIDLAKAPVIKENNEDWYEVSVVDDNQTLTGLVKKTGAQLITQHDWEKLGFQIVEETNTTADGFLDPDDMPPFFKDLFAKIDKNNDKEVSSDELSEALKNKDTRDQWSRLIAYHPTEWKDKSGSAKWSKLDALLETSPKTLKHEKERIDKYAFWDELSGKAAIGSSLVWHFHPVEFITIMRAKKTCDCNAIVKVTRWISSSMTHYGPLHTGDKELGSAPQWDELVSGGKITAIEKKIIVVMSGNEAKINGVQSYDSEVITAGAMQKTINISGGGELPAQVKKFKDKYPEDYIEYFESKGWKLDETGTSPKMYYQGEARANGAKLEGQALKTNLKIGCGESTFGQVVNCQPVSVMACAIASSSYIEIQIMDFIDRLRSALKKKPTGYSFTAEAFFKTALGRAVVLDHDINRPGYVSDDLGTALNAFFAQNPTISKNIDTWGATHDVHERKVLDLYGSGRRMTNASLRYNHLKAEL
;
A
#
# COMPACT_ATOMS: atom_id res chain seq x y z
N MET A 1 31.96 35.89 33.04
CA MET A 1 32.37 36.73 31.90
C MET A 1 31.43 36.40 30.75
N ALA A 2 30.61 37.36 30.34
CA ALA A 2 29.69 37.22 29.21
C ALA A 2 30.48 37.27 27.89
N ILE A 3 30.16 36.38 26.96
CA ILE A 3 30.47 36.54 25.53
C ILE A 3 29.22 36.09 24.74
N ASN A 4 28.83 36.96 23.81
CA ASN A 4 27.56 37.09 23.11
C ASN A 4 27.06 35.85 22.35
N SER A 5 25.74 35.64 22.42
CA SER A 5 24.92 35.02 21.38
C SER A 5 25.04 35.81 20.08
N GLN A 6 25.55 35.20 19.02
CA GLN A 6 25.49 35.78 17.67
C GLN A 6 24.13 35.47 17.05
N ASP A 7 23.46 36.55 16.63
CA ASP A 7 22.29 36.56 15.76
C ASP A 7 22.52 35.71 14.51
N VAL A 8 21.68 34.71 14.30
CA VAL A 8 21.49 34.14 12.95
C VAL A 8 20.64 35.15 12.20
N GLU A 9 21.27 35.93 11.32
CA GLU A 9 20.61 36.92 10.49
C GLU A 9 19.56 36.22 9.59
N MET A 10 18.27 36.45 9.85
CA MET A 10 17.19 35.84 9.06
C MET A 10 17.25 36.38 7.63
N THR A 11 17.33 35.48 6.64
CA THR A 11 17.41 35.87 5.22
C THR A 11 16.07 36.45 4.76
N GLU A 12 16.05 37.70 4.32
CA GLU A 12 14.86 38.36 3.76
C GLU A 12 14.69 38.03 2.27
N PRO A 13 13.46 38.12 1.69
CA PRO A 13 13.23 37.80 0.29
C PRO A 13 14.16 38.52 -0.69
N LEU A 14 14.55 39.76 -0.39
CA LEU A 14 15.46 40.54 -1.25
C LEU A 14 16.92 40.15 -1.15
N ASP A 15 17.35 39.45 -0.09
CA ASP A 15 18.73 38.98 0.04
C ASP A 15 19.03 37.87 -0.98
N LEU A 16 17.98 37.26 -1.52
CA LEU A 16 18.03 36.18 -2.50
C LEU A 16 17.98 36.66 -3.96
N LYS A 17 17.80 37.97 -4.21
CA LYS A 17 17.59 38.49 -5.57
C LYS A 17 18.72 38.15 -6.55
N SER A 18 19.96 38.02 -6.06
CA SER A 18 21.12 37.64 -6.86
C SER A 18 21.02 36.23 -7.47
N ARG A 19 20.20 35.35 -6.90
CA ARG A 19 19.95 33.99 -7.41
C ARG A 19 18.98 33.95 -8.59
N TYR A 20 18.28 35.05 -8.89
CA TYR A 20 17.18 35.11 -9.86
C TYR A 20 17.37 36.16 -10.95
N THR A 21 18.62 36.47 -11.29
CA THR A 21 18.95 37.48 -12.31
C THR A 21 18.63 37.01 -13.73
N GLY A 22 18.51 37.97 -14.66
CA GLY A 22 18.28 37.69 -16.08
C GLY A 22 19.37 36.87 -16.80
N GLY A 23 20.49 36.55 -16.12
CA GLY A 23 21.53 35.64 -16.63
C GLY A 23 21.04 34.20 -16.73
N ASP A 24 20.38 33.71 -15.69
CA ASP A 24 19.94 32.30 -15.57
C ASP A 24 18.44 32.12 -15.80
N TYR A 25 17.66 33.20 -15.73
CA TYR A 25 16.20 33.19 -15.83
C TYR A 25 15.69 34.10 -16.95
N ILE A 26 14.58 33.68 -17.56
CA ILE A 26 13.84 34.47 -18.56
C ILE A 26 12.37 34.53 -18.19
N TYR A 27 11.77 35.71 -18.29
CA TYR A 27 10.34 35.86 -18.01
C TYR A 27 9.49 35.13 -19.06
N LYS A 28 8.58 34.29 -18.58
CA LYS A 28 7.56 33.63 -19.40
C LYS A 28 6.32 33.37 -18.56
N MET A 29 5.16 33.80 -19.05
CA MET A 29 3.88 33.52 -18.41
C MET A 29 3.68 32.02 -18.20
N GLY A 30 3.33 31.62 -16.97
CA GLY A 30 3.19 30.21 -16.54
C GLY A 30 4.52 29.49 -16.32
N GLY A 31 5.65 30.19 -16.34
CA GLY A 31 6.96 29.62 -16.03
C GLY A 31 7.12 29.36 -14.53
N ASN A 32 7.54 28.16 -14.17
CA ASN A 32 7.67 27.70 -12.78
C ASN A 32 9.10 27.77 -12.23
N GLY A 33 10.03 28.39 -12.96
CA GLY A 33 11.44 28.50 -12.56
C GLY A 33 12.28 27.23 -12.78
N THR A 34 11.74 26.18 -13.41
CA THR A 34 12.47 24.93 -13.70
C THR A 34 12.57 24.59 -15.18
N ALA A 35 11.51 24.86 -15.97
CA ALA A 35 11.51 24.58 -17.40
C ALA A 35 12.49 25.49 -18.16
N LEU A 36 13.30 24.92 -19.07
CA LEU A 36 14.22 25.70 -19.89
C LEU A 36 13.51 26.31 -21.11
N PHE A 37 13.79 27.58 -21.38
CA PHE A 37 13.37 28.30 -22.57
C PHE A 37 14.53 29.15 -23.07
N ASN A 38 14.98 28.91 -24.30
CA ASN A 38 16.19 29.52 -24.89
C ASN A 38 17.44 29.42 -23.98
N GLY A 39 17.64 28.25 -23.36
CA GLY A 39 18.80 27.98 -22.50
C GLY A 39 18.75 28.60 -21.10
N LYS A 40 17.67 29.32 -20.75
CA LYS A 40 17.45 29.92 -19.41
C LYS A 40 16.19 29.36 -18.76
N LYS A 41 16.10 29.37 -17.44
CA LYS A 41 14.92 28.92 -16.70
C LYS A 41 13.76 29.90 -16.89
N ALA A 42 12.62 29.41 -17.39
CA ALA A 42 11.42 30.20 -17.60
C ALA A 42 10.67 30.43 -16.28
N ILE A 43 10.38 31.67 -15.93
CA ILE A 43 9.69 32.03 -14.68
C ILE A 43 8.67 33.14 -14.88
N ASP A 44 7.51 33.06 -14.23
CA ASP A 44 6.54 34.15 -14.16
C ASP A 44 6.69 35.01 -12.88
N CYS A 45 5.94 36.10 -12.80
CA CYS A 45 6.09 37.09 -11.72
C CYS A 45 5.68 36.55 -10.35
N SER A 46 4.58 35.80 -10.27
CA SER A 46 4.11 35.18 -9.03
C SER A 46 5.00 34.02 -8.57
N HIS A 47 5.54 33.24 -9.50
CA HIS A 47 6.49 32.16 -9.16
C HIS A 47 7.79 32.74 -8.62
N MET A 48 8.28 33.86 -9.16
CA MET A 48 9.48 34.47 -8.61
C MET A 48 9.27 35.04 -7.21
N VAL A 49 8.12 35.68 -6.94
CA VAL A 49 7.76 36.11 -5.58
C VAL A 49 7.66 34.91 -4.65
N ASN A 50 7.03 33.81 -5.07
CA ASN A 50 6.93 32.59 -4.27
C ASN A 50 8.32 31.99 -3.95
N LEU A 51 9.22 31.89 -4.94
CA LEU A 51 10.57 31.38 -4.70
C LEU A 51 11.41 32.29 -3.77
N LEU A 52 11.27 33.61 -3.87
CA LEU A 52 11.93 34.55 -2.96
C LEU A 52 11.39 34.43 -1.53
N LEU A 53 10.07 34.27 -1.37
CA LEU A 53 9.43 34.06 -0.06
C LEU A 53 9.81 32.70 0.55
N THR A 54 9.72 31.62 -0.23
CA THR A 54 10.12 30.27 0.24
C THR A 54 11.59 30.20 0.59
N GLY A 55 12.46 30.82 -0.21
CA GLY A 55 13.88 30.91 0.11
C GLY A 55 14.17 31.73 1.37
N ALA A 56 13.31 32.70 1.70
CA ALA A 56 13.37 33.50 2.92
C ALA A 56 12.67 32.83 4.13
N GLY A 57 12.25 31.57 3.98
CA GLY A 57 11.69 30.74 5.05
C GLY A 57 10.17 30.82 5.21
N TYR A 58 9.44 31.46 4.30
CA TYR A 58 7.97 31.48 4.32
C TYR A 58 7.38 30.22 3.68
N ASN A 59 6.55 29.49 4.43
CA ASN A 59 5.78 28.35 3.96
C ASN A 59 4.41 28.80 3.40
N ILE A 60 4.45 29.60 2.34
CA ILE A 60 3.26 30.07 1.61
C ILE A 60 3.17 29.32 0.28
N PRO A 61 2.04 28.63 -0.02
CA PRO A 61 1.89 27.93 -1.29
C PRO A 61 1.91 28.90 -2.47
N TYR A 62 2.28 28.41 -3.66
CA TYR A 62 2.23 29.21 -4.87
C TYR A 62 0.80 29.69 -5.16
N GLU A 63 0.66 30.99 -5.37
CA GLU A 63 -0.60 31.62 -5.77
C GLU A 63 -0.34 32.49 -7.00
N ASP A 64 -1.20 32.37 -8.02
CA ASP A 64 -1.21 33.31 -9.13
C ASP A 64 -1.47 34.73 -8.60
N THR A 65 -0.93 35.73 -9.29
CA THR A 65 -1.07 37.14 -8.94
C THR A 65 -2.52 37.56 -8.65
N ARG A 66 -3.52 36.99 -9.35
CA ARG A 66 -4.94 37.28 -9.10
C ARG A 66 -5.46 36.70 -7.79
N VAL A 67 -4.93 35.55 -7.37
CA VAL A 67 -5.30 34.86 -6.12
C VAL A 67 -4.70 35.60 -4.93
N MET A 68 -3.45 36.07 -5.05
CA MET A 68 -2.76 36.84 -3.99
C MET A 68 -3.57 38.05 -3.51
N ASN A 69 -4.42 38.64 -4.36
CA ASN A 69 -5.24 39.81 -4.02
C ASN A 69 -6.18 39.56 -2.82
N ASN A 70 -6.68 38.33 -2.64
CA ASN A 70 -7.63 37.93 -1.58
C ASN A 70 -7.10 36.78 -0.71
N SER A 71 -5.80 36.58 -0.70
CA SER A 71 -5.16 35.47 -0.01
C SER A 71 -5.08 35.70 1.50
N THR A 72 -5.25 34.61 2.26
CA THR A 72 -5.15 34.61 3.72
C THR A 72 -3.69 34.58 4.22
N TYR A 73 -2.73 34.32 3.33
CA TYR A 73 -1.30 34.23 3.64
C TYR A 73 -0.61 35.59 3.81
N TYR A 74 -1.25 36.65 3.34
CA TYR A 74 -0.69 38.00 3.36
C TYR A 74 -1.60 38.96 4.14
N THR A 75 -0.98 39.93 4.81
CA THR A 75 -1.67 41.08 5.36
C THR A 75 -1.61 42.22 4.35
N THR A 76 -2.73 42.92 4.14
CA THR A 76 -2.75 44.13 3.31
C THR A 76 -2.01 45.25 4.04
N VAL A 77 -1.04 45.87 3.37
CA VAL A 77 -0.23 46.95 3.93
C VAL A 77 -0.73 48.28 3.38
N LEU A 78 -1.01 49.23 4.27
CA LEU A 78 -1.35 50.58 3.86
C LEU A 78 -0.11 51.28 3.29
N PRO A 79 -0.22 52.17 2.29
CA PRO A 79 0.93 52.82 1.65
C PRO A 79 1.96 53.40 2.63
N GLN A 80 1.54 54.07 3.70
CA GLN A 80 2.45 54.65 4.69
C GLN A 80 3.26 53.61 5.50
N ASP A 81 2.82 52.35 5.51
CA ASP A 81 3.40 51.26 6.31
C ASP A 81 4.22 50.28 5.46
N VAL A 82 4.34 50.55 4.15
CA VAL A 82 5.12 49.74 3.21
C VAL A 82 6.60 49.82 3.53
N ARG A 83 7.25 48.67 3.56
CA ARG A 83 8.67 48.51 3.86
C ARG A 83 9.34 47.66 2.78
N LYS A 84 10.67 47.75 2.74
CA LYS A 84 11.51 46.86 1.93
C LYS A 84 11.17 45.39 2.27
N GLY A 85 10.93 44.56 1.27
CA GLY A 85 10.53 43.15 1.42
C GLY A 85 9.02 42.90 1.28
N ASP A 86 8.18 43.93 1.35
CA ASP A 86 6.76 43.80 1.04
C ASP A 86 6.54 43.50 -0.44
N ILE A 87 5.33 43.09 -0.81
CA ILE A 87 4.96 42.67 -2.15
C ILE A 87 4.10 43.77 -2.78
N ALA A 88 4.48 44.25 -3.95
CA ALA A 88 3.69 45.15 -4.78
C ALA A 88 2.82 44.34 -5.74
N LEU A 89 1.51 44.64 -5.75
CA LEU A 89 0.52 43.95 -6.58
C LEU A 89 -0.16 44.93 -7.54
N TRP A 90 -0.14 44.61 -8.83
CA TRP A 90 -0.87 45.32 -9.89
C TRP A 90 -1.98 44.42 -10.43
N ILE A 91 -3.23 44.76 -10.13
CA ILE A 91 -4.42 44.02 -10.58
C ILE A 91 -5.31 44.95 -11.38
N ASN A 92 -5.50 44.64 -12.66
CA ASN A 92 -6.43 45.34 -13.54
C ASN A 92 -6.18 46.86 -13.64
N ILE A 93 -4.91 47.28 -13.67
CA ILE A 93 -4.51 48.69 -13.78
C ILE A 93 -3.71 48.93 -15.08
N PRO A 94 -4.03 49.95 -15.89
CA PRO A 94 -3.28 50.24 -17.10
C PRO A 94 -1.87 50.78 -16.79
N PRO A 95 -0.84 50.47 -17.61
CA PRO A 95 0.49 51.08 -17.51
C PRO A 95 0.45 52.61 -17.65
N VAL A 96 1.46 53.31 -17.13
CA VAL A 96 1.54 54.80 -17.13
C VAL A 96 1.43 55.41 -18.53
N ARG A 97 1.92 54.71 -19.57
CA ARG A 97 1.87 55.15 -20.98
C ARG A 97 0.78 54.47 -21.82
N GLY A 98 -0.20 53.83 -21.18
CA GLY A 98 -1.25 53.07 -21.85
C GLY A 98 -0.80 51.67 -22.29
N GLY A 99 -1.76 50.76 -22.45
CA GLY A 99 -1.53 49.35 -22.76
C GLY A 99 -2.57 48.43 -22.12
N VAL A 100 -2.36 47.12 -22.24
CA VAL A 100 -3.21 46.11 -21.59
C VAL A 100 -3.09 46.22 -20.07
N ALA A 101 -4.21 46.07 -19.36
CA ALA A 101 -4.24 46.11 -17.90
C ALA A 101 -3.26 45.09 -17.29
N LEU A 102 -2.51 45.52 -16.29
CA LEU A 102 -1.47 44.74 -15.64
C LEU A 102 -2.09 43.73 -14.66
N PHE A 103 -1.54 42.51 -14.69
CA PHE A 103 -1.70 41.46 -13.69
C PHE A 103 -0.29 41.01 -13.31
N HIS A 104 0.35 41.75 -12.39
CA HIS A 104 1.75 41.58 -12.05
C HIS A 104 2.03 41.67 -10.55
N THR A 105 3.14 41.07 -10.11
CA THR A 105 3.60 41.10 -8.71
C THR A 105 5.13 41.14 -8.62
N GLY A 106 5.65 41.69 -7.53
CA GLY A 106 7.09 41.71 -7.24
C GLY A 106 7.40 42.23 -5.82
N ILE A 107 8.66 42.10 -5.39
CA ILE A 107 9.08 42.50 -4.04
C ILE A 107 9.56 43.95 -4.02
N VAL A 108 8.99 44.79 -3.16
CA VAL A 108 9.31 46.20 -2.94
C VAL A 108 10.73 46.33 -2.40
N GLU A 109 11.58 47.08 -3.11
CA GLU A 109 12.93 47.42 -2.68
C GLU A 109 12.96 48.76 -1.92
N ASP A 110 12.17 49.73 -2.37
CA ASP A 110 11.96 51.02 -1.70
C ASP A 110 10.59 51.60 -2.09
N TYR A 111 9.97 52.37 -1.20
CA TYR A 111 8.72 53.08 -1.45
C TYR A 111 8.65 54.38 -0.65
N ASN A 112 8.26 55.47 -1.30
CA ASN A 112 7.98 56.75 -0.66
C ASN A 112 6.46 57.03 -0.71
N PRO A 113 5.75 57.00 0.43
CA PRO A 113 4.30 57.20 0.46
C PRO A 113 3.86 58.63 0.09
N VAL A 114 4.74 59.63 0.23
CA VAL A 114 4.44 61.03 -0.12
C VAL A 114 4.43 61.22 -1.63
N THR A 115 5.42 60.67 -2.33
CA THR A 115 5.51 60.77 -3.81
C THR A 115 4.79 59.63 -4.53
N GLN A 116 4.36 58.60 -3.79
CA GLN A 116 3.83 57.33 -4.28
C GLN A 116 4.76 56.59 -5.27
N GLY A 117 6.06 56.94 -5.25
CA GLY A 117 7.08 56.36 -6.11
C GLY A 117 7.95 55.37 -5.34
N GLY A 118 8.42 54.33 -6.02
CA GLY A 118 9.29 53.32 -5.43
C GLY A 118 9.94 52.40 -6.47
N LYS A 119 10.66 51.39 -5.99
CA LYS A 119 11.25 50.34 -6.81
C LYS A 119 10.83 48.96 -6.34
N PHE A 120 10.78 48.00 -7.27
CA PHE A 120 10.53 46.60 -6.98
C PHE A 120 11.44 45.69 -7.80
N PHE A 121 11.75 44.52 -7.24
CA PHE A 121 12.41 43.42 -7.92
C PHE A 121 11.36 42.39 -8.38
N GLY A 122 11.36 42.03 -9.66
CA GLY A 122 10.32 41.18 -10.24
C GLY A 122 10.70 40.63 -11.61
N ALA A 123 10.01 39.57 -12.04
CA ALA A 123 10.29 38.89 -13.30
C ALA A 123 9.53 39.61 -14.41
N GLN A 124 10.23 40.27 -15.32
CA GLN A 124 9.63 41.18 -16.30
C GLN A 124 10.06 40.79 -17.72
N SER A 125 9.28 41.19 -18.73
CA SER A 125 9.59 40.91 -20.14
C SER A 125 10.92 41.55 -20.61
N SER A 126 11.35 42.64 -19.98
CA SER A 126 12.67 43.26 -20.19
C SER A 126 13.82 42.59 -19.41
N GLY A 127 13.53 41.54 -18.64
CA GLY A 127 14.49 40.80 -17.81
C GLY A 127 14.12 40.84 -16.32
N ASN A 128 14.58 39.84 -15.56
CA ASN A 128 14.42 39.79 -14.10
C ASN A 128 15.36 40.82 -13.46
N ALA A 129 14.80 41.95 -13.05
CA ALA A 129 15.55 43.11 -12.58
C ALA A 129 14.70 44.02 -11.70
N THR A 130 15.37 45.00 -11.09
CA THR A 130 14.75 46.14 -10.42
C THR A 130 14.05 47.06 -11.43
N ALA A 131 12.80 47.46 -11.16
CA ALA A 131 12.09 48.48 -11.92
C ALA A 131 11.45 49.54 -11.00
N ALA A 132 11.34 50.77 -11.50
CA ALA A 132 10.68 51.87 -10.81
C ALA A 132 9.17 51.89 -11.10
N PHE A 133 8.37 52.21 -10.09
CA PHE A 133 6.93 52.42 -10.17
C PHE A 133 6.51 53.76 -9.58
N GLY A 134 5.40 54.34 -10.04
CA GLY A 134 4.91 55.64 -9.55
C GLY A 134 3.86 56.30 -10.45
N PRO A 135 3.34 57.48 -10.07
CA PRO A 135 2.18 58.08 -10.73
C PRO A 135 2.45 58.60 -12.15
N ARG A 136 3.62 59.21 -12.43
CA ARG A 136 4.03 59.72 -13.77
C ARG A 136 5.58 59.85 -13.89
N PRO A 137 6.16 59.98 -15.11
CA PRO A 137 7.58 60.30 -15.29
C PRO A 137 7.95 61.63 -14.61
N PRO A 138 9.16 61.79 -14.06
CA PRO A 138 10.32 60.90 -14.15
C PRO A 138 10.32 59.73 -13.14
N LEU A 139 9.31 59.63 -12.26
CA LEU A 139 9.27 58.60 -11.20
C LEU A 139 9.07 57.18 -11.74
N SER A 140 8.28 57.00 -12.79
CA SER A 140 8.14 55.73 -13.49
C SER A 140 7.77 55.93 -14.95
N TYR A 141 8.35 55.08 -15.80
CA TYR A 141 8.10 55.09 -17.24
C TYR A 141 6.97 54.16 -17.68
N TYR A 142 6.75 53.04 -16.96
CA TYR A 142 5.80 51.98 -17.35
C TYR A 142 4.89 51.54 -16.20
N TRP A 143 5.46 51.28 -15.02
CA TRP A 143 4.75 50.74 -13.86
C TRP A 143 3.99 51.84 -13.09
N PRO A 144 2.66 51.80 -13.00
CA PRO A 144 1.90 52.76 -12.21
C PRO A 144 2.07 52.46 -10.72
N VAL A 145 1.47 53.27 -9.84
CA VAL A 145 1.38 52.95 -8.40
C VAL A 145 0.70 51.56 -8.24
N PRO A 146 1.26 50.63 -7.44
CA PRO A 146 0.64 49.34 -7.15
C PRO A 146 -0.78 49.51 -6.64
N THR A 147 -1.69 48.65 -7.11
CA THR A 147 -3.07 48.64 -6.64
C THR A 147 -3.21 48.20 -5.19
N LYS A 148 -2.22 47.42 -4.71
CA LYS A 148 -2.19 46.88 -3.35
C LYS A 148 -0.77 46.55 -2.94
N PHE A 149 -0.47 46.71 -1.66
CA PHE A 149 0.75 46.17 -1.04
C PHE A 149 0.38 45.05 -0.08
N LEU A 150 1.18 44.00 -0.07
CA LEU A 150 0.98 42.82 0.76
C LEU A 150 2.25 42.53 1.57
N ARG A 151 2.10 42.07 2.80
CA ARG A 151 3.20 41.55 3.62
C ARG A 151 2.92 40.10 3.94
N ALA A 152 3.86 39.21 3.66
CA ALA A 152 3.76 37.82 4.08
C ALA A 152 3.62 37.77 5.61
N LYS A 153 2.64 37.03 6.13
CA LYS A 153 2.46 36.96 7.58
C LYS A 153 3.59 36.13 8.18
N GLU A 154 4.20 36.65 9.24
CA GLU A 154 5.29 35.98 9.97
C GLU A 154 4.86 34.63 10.56
N GLU A 155 3.56 34.40 10.79
CA GLU A 155 3.03 33.10 11.21
C GLU A 155 3.29 31.97 10.20
N PHE A 156 3.58 32.33 8.93
CA PHE A 156 4.00 31.40 7.90
C PHE A 156 5.52 31.38 7.71
N ARG A 157 6.32 32.20 8.42
CA ARG A 157 7.78 32.19 8.37
C ARG A 157 8.33 31.24 9.41
N THR A 158 9.08 30.24 8.96
CA THR A 158 9.77 29.31 9.86
C THR A 158 10.84 30.06 10.69
N GLY A 159 10.64 30.17 12.00
CA GLY A 159 11.66 30.66 12.96
C GLY A 159 11.42 32.01 13.67
N GLY A 160 10.27 32.69 13.50
CA GLY A 160 9.97 33.95 14.21
C GLY A 160 9.26 33.76 15.57
N SER A 161 9.64 34.51 16.60
CA SER A 161 9.12 34.41 17.99
C SER A 161 8.71 35.78 18.58
N PRO A 162 7.68 35.84 19.47
CA PRO A 162 7.66 36.80 20.59
C PRO A 162 7.54 36.14 22.00
N ALA A 163 7.98 36.86 23.05
CA ALA A 163 8.30 36.42 24.44
C ALA A 163 7.17 36.65 25.52
N PRO A 164 7.35 36.44 26.87
CA PRO A 164 7.23 35.15 27.61
C PRO A 164 6.39 35.14 28.94
N ALA A 165 6.14 33.93 29.50
CA ALA A 165 5.85 33.48 30.90
C ALA A 165 4.40 33.00 31.27
N PRO A 166 4.16 31.96 32.14
CA PRO A 166 5.06 31.13 32.97
C PRO A 166 5.16 29.62 32.57
N THR A 167 6.20 28.92 33.05
CA THR A 167 6.54 27.49 32.83
C THR A 167 6.00 26.60 33.98
N PRO A 168 6.00 25.23 33.94
CA PRO A 168 6.39 24.30 32.87
C PRO A 168 5.51 23.04 32.67
N ALA A 169 5.38 22.54 31.43
CA ALA A 169 5.34 21.09 31.12
C ALA A 169 5.66 20.89 29.61
N PRO A 170 6.26 19.77 29.20
CA PRO A 170 7.03 19.68 27.96
C PRO A 170 6.16 19.63 26.69
N ALA A 171 6.79 20.05 25.60
CA ALA A 171 6.47 20.03 24.17
C ALA A 171 5.33 19.12 23.67
N PRO A 172 4.74 19.50 22.51
CA PRO A 172 5.03 18.67 21.34
C PRO A 172 5.66 19.49 20.21
N GLU A 173 6.74 18.90 19.69
CA GLU A 173 7.50 19.29 18.51
C GLU A 173 6.66 19.44 17.21
N PRO A 174 7.19 20.16 16.20
CA PRO A 174 6.42 20.73 15.10
C PRO A 174 5.91 19.68 14.09
N THR A 175 4.66 19.82 13.67
CA THR A 175 4.05 18.97 12.64
C THR A 175 4.56 19.36 11.23
N PRO A 176 5.18 18.43 10.46
CA PRO A 176 5.71 18.67 9.11
C PRO A 176 4.62 18.95 8.06
N ALA A 177 4.98 19.59 6.95
CA ALA A 177 4.12 19.81 5.78
C ALA A 177 3.47 18.50 5.27
N PRO A 178 2.23 18.54 4.74
CA PRO A 178 1.48 17.32 4.43
C PRO A 178 2.03 16.65 3.16
N ALA A 179 2.60 15.46 3.34
CA ALA A 179 2.76 14.48 2.29
C ALA A 179 1.38 14.13 1.69
N GLY A 180 1.33 13.59 0.45
CA GLY A 180 0.15 12.82 0.03
C GLY A 180 -0.23 11.79 1.10
N PRO A 181 -1.49 11.30 1.16
CA PRO A 181 -1.92 10.44 2.27
C PRO A 181 -0.89 9.33 2.47
N ALA A 182 -0.32 9.27 3.68
CA ALA A 182 0.68 8.26 3.99
C ALA A 182 0.11 6.88 3.66
N PRO A 183 0.90 5.97 3.05
CA PRO A 183 0.41 4.64 2.77
C PRO A 183 -0.09 4.00 4.06
N LEU A 184 -1.31 3.48 4.04
CA LEU A 184 -1.87 2.75 5.17
C LEU A 184 -0.98 1.57 5.50
N LEU A 185 -0.83 1.28 6.80
CA LEU A 185 -0.07 0.13 7.25
C LEU A 185 -0.70 -1.14 6.67
N ASN A 186 0.16 -2.00 6.12
CA ASN A 186 -0.26 -3.34 5.78
C ASN A 186 -0.24 -4.21 7.02
N PHE A 187 -1.09 -5.24 7.03
CA PHE A 187 -1.25 -6.15 8.14
C PHE A 187 -1.35 -7.59 7.63
N GLN A 188 -0.78 -8.53 8.37
CA GLN A 188 -0.72 -9.97 8.07
C GLN A 188 -0.75 -10.78 9.38
N TYR A 189 -1.21 -12.03 9.32
CA TYR A 189 -1.08 -12.93 10.47
C TYR A 189 0.37 -13.36 10.68
N PRO A 190 0.78 -13.67 11.94
CA PRO A 190 2.17 -13.91 12.30
C PRO A 190 2.74 -15.24 11.78
N PHE A 191 1.93 -16.11 11.21
CA PHE A 191 2.39 -17.36 10.59
C PHE A 191 1.56 -17.66 9.34
N ARG A 192 2.04 -18.60 8.53
CA ARG A 192 1.44 -18.99 7.25
C ARG A 192 0.97 -20.44 7.29
N LYS A 193 0.15 -20.82 6.31
CA LYS A 193 -0.18 -22.23 6.04
C LYS A 193 1.09 -23.00 5.65
N ALA A 194 1.05 -24.33 5.77
CA ALA A 194 2.19 -25.20 5.45
C ALA A 194 2.68 -25.09 3.99
N ASP A 195 1.82 -24.64 3.06
CA ASP A 195 2.18 -24.37 1.67
C ASP A 195 2.81 -22.99 1.44
N GLY A 196 3.12 -22.26 2.52
CA GLY A 196 3.73 -20.93 2.49
C GLY A 196 2.77 -19.79 2.14
N LYS A 197 1.46 -20.05 1.99
CA LYS A 197 0.45 -19.01 1.73
C LYS A 197 -0.09 -18.38 3.02
N GLN A 198 -0.48 -17.12 2.91
CA GLN A 198 -1.12 -16.38 4.01
C GLN A 198 -2.59 -16.83 4.19
N PHE A 199 -3.10 -16.75 5.42
CA PHE A 199 -4.52 -16.99 5.71
C PHE A 199 -5.40 -15.84 5.21
N THR A 200 -6.50 -16.22 4.56
CA THR A 200 -7.53 -15.30 4.03
C THR A 200 -8.73 -15.19 4.96
N ASP A 201 -9.01 -16.23 5.76
CA ASP A 201 -10.05 -16.27 6.79
C ASP A 201 -9.40 -16.37 8.18
N VAL A 202 -9.95 -15.65 9.16
CA VAL A 202 -9.55 -15.71 10.56
C VAL A 202 -9.92 -17.06 11.19
N GLU A 203 -11.02 -17.68 10.76
CA GLU A 203 -11.47 -18.95 11.32
C GLU A 203 -10.46 -20.07 11.07
N ASP A 204 -9.75 -20.04 9.94
CA ASP A 204 -8.64 -20.98 9.68
C ASP A 204 -7.47 -20.78 10.66
N VAL A 205 -7.22 -19.54 11.10
CA VAL A 205 -6.17 -19.23 12.08
C VAL A 205 -6.56 -19.73 13.46
N TYR A 206 -7.79 -19.43 13.90
CA TYR A 206 -8.32 -19.94 15.17
C TYR A 206 -8.37 -21.46 15.18
N LYS A 207 -8.74 -22.09 14.05
CA LYS A 207 -8.74 -23.55 13.93
C LYS A 207 -7.35 -24.15 14.12
N ALA A 208 -6.31 -23.49 13.63
CA ALA A 208 -4.93 -23.91 13.85
C ALA A 208 -4.51 -23.73 15.32
N LEU A 209 -4.96 -22.64 15.97
CA LEU A 209 -4.68 -22.35 17.39
C LEU A 209 -5.42 -23.28 18.36
N GLU A 210 -6.48 -23.99 17.94
CA GLU A 210 -7.12 -25.04 18.76
C GLU A 210 -6.16 -26.17 19.15
N GLY A 211 -5.01 -26.29 18.47
CA GLY A 211 -3.94 -27.24 18.83
C GLY A 211 -3.12 -26.84 20.06
N GLU A 212 -3.22 -25.59 20.50
CA GLU A 212 -2.55 -25.09 21.69
C GLU A 212 -3.27 -25.54 22.97
N THR A 213 -2.48 -26.03 23.93
CA THR A 213 -2.98 -26.49 25.23
C THR A 213 -2.68 -25.50 26.36
N SER A 214 -1.99 -24.39 26.07
CA SER A 214 -1.53 -23.38 27.04
C SER A 214 -1.07 -22.11 26.33
N GLY A 215 -0.90 -21.01 27.07
CA GLY A 215 -0.43 -19.74 26.52
C GLY A 215 -1.50 -19.04 25.69
N HIS A 216 -2.74 -19.10 26.16
CA HIS A 216 -3.87 -18.40 25.57
C HIS A 216 -3.92 -16.96 26.09
N TYR A 217 -4.25 -16.01 25.23
CA TYR A 217 -4.73 -14.72 25.68
C TYR A 217 -6.05 -14.95 26.42
N LEU A 218 -6.36 -14.38 27.59
CA LEU A 218 -5.68 -13.36 28.36
C LEU A 218 -5.14 -13.90 29.70
N LEU A 219 -5.28 -15.21 29.94
CA LEU A 219 -4.98 -15.84 31.22
C LEU A 219 -4.00 -16.99 31.06
N GLY A 220 -2.94 -16.93 31.86
CA GLY A 220 -2.05 -18.03 32.14
C GLY A 220 -2.51 -18.85 33.35
N SER A 221 -1.72 -19.85 33.72
CA SER A 221 -1.97 -20.64 34.92
C SER A 221 -2.01 -19.77 36.19
N ASN A 222 -2.79 -20.21 37.19
CA ASN A 222 -2.90 -19.56 38.50
C ASN A 222 -3.36 -18.08 38.44
N ARG A 223 -4.24 -17.73 37.49
CA ARG A 223 -4.74 -16.36 37.27
C ARG A 223 -3.65 -15.35 36.91
N PHE A 224 -2.55 -15.77 36.31
CA PHE A 224 -1.56 -14.82 35.83
C PHE A 224 -2.05 -14.12 34.55
N TRP A 225 -1.89 -12.80 34.46
CA TRP A 225 -2.19 -12.07 33.22
C TRP A 225 -1.26 -12.54 32.10
N HIS A 226 -1.81 -12.89 30.93
CA HIS A 226 -1.04 -13.35 29.79
C HIS A 226 -1.33 -12.45 28.58
N GLY A 227 -0.38 -11.55 28.28
CA GLY A 227 -0.55 -10.43 27.35
C GLY A 227 -0.55 -10.80 25.85
N GLY A 228 -0.41 -12.09 25.52
CA GLY A 228 -0.22 -12.57 24.16
C GLY A 228 -0.76 -13.96 23.91
N ILE A 229 -0.29 -14.57 22.83
CA ILE A 229 -0.59 -15.96 22.46
C ILE A 229 0.71 -16.73 22.21
N HIS A 230 0.70 -18.03 22.50
CA HIS A 230 1.73 -18.94 22.02
C HIS A 230 1.37 -19.51 20.64
N ILE A 231 2.38 -19.65 19.79
CA ILE A 231 2.30 -20.42 18.55
C ILE A 231 3.41 -21.46 18.61
N SER A 232 3.03 -22.73 18.69
CA SER A 232 3.94 -23.87 18.84
C SER A 232 4.09 -24.69 17.56
N ASP A 233 4.99 -25.67 17.60
CA ASP A 233 5.15 -26.70 16.58
C ASP A 233 3.92 -27.61 16.41
N LYS A 234 2.94 -27.59 17.32
CA LYS A 234 1.63 -28.24 17.10
C LYS A 234 0.75 -27.43 16.14
N THR A 235 0.72 -26.11 16.28
CA THR A 235 -0.10 -25.22 15.45
C THR A 235 0.58 -24.87 14.13
N ALA A 236 1.89 -24.64 14.15
CA ALA A 236 2.67 -24.22 13.00
C ALA A 236 4.00 -25.00 12.89
N PRO A 237 3.97 -26.32 12.64
CA PRO A 237 5.20 -27.14 12.52
C PRO A 237 6.16 -26.63 11.44
N GLN A 238 5.63 -26.06 10.37
CA GLN A 238 6.42 -25.39 9.32
C GLN A 238 7.30 -24.26 9.87
N CYS A 239 6.95 -23.66 11.01
CA CYS A 239 7.71 -22.58 11.65
C CYS A 239 8.93 -23.02 12.46
N VAL A 240 9.19 -24.33 12.52
CA VAL A 240 10.46 -24.87 13.03
C VAL A 240 11.56 -24.81 11.96
N LEU A 241 11.21 -24.94 10.68
CA LEU A 241 12.19 -25.17 9.60
C LEU A 241 11.90 -24.41 8.30
N ASN A 242 10.69 -24.54 7.77
CA ASN A 242 10.39 -24.19 6.37
C ASN A 242 9.92 -22.73 6.19
N GLU A 243 9.14 -22.22 7.13
CA GLU A 243 8.50 -20.91 7.03
C GLU A 243 8.74 -20.09 8.30
N PRO A 244 9.32 -18.89 8.24
CA PRO A 244 9.52 -18.12 9.45
C PRO A 244 8.18 -17.62 10.02
N VAL A 245 8.17 -17.34 11.32
CA VAL A 245 7.23 -16.38 11.93
C VAL A 245 7.40 -15.04 11.22
N ARG A 246 6.31 -14.34 10.99
CA ARG A 246 6.19 -13.18 10.10
C ARG A 246 5.81 -11.92 10.88
N CYS A 247 6.30 -10.78 10.44
CA CYS A 247 5.91 -9.48 10.99
C CYS A 247 4.43 -9.23 10.72
N MET A 248 3.68 -8.80 11.73
CA MET A 248 2.22 -8.69 11.67
C MET A 248 1.76 -7.38 11.03
N ALA A 249 2.56 -6.33 11.09
CA ALA A 249 2.26 -5.03 10.51
C ALA A 249 3.52 -4.34 9.98
N ASP A 250 3.35 -3.41 9.05
CA ASP A 250 4.44 -2.51 8.66
C ASP A 250 4.92 -1.72 9.90
N GLY A 251 6.23 -1.56 10.06
CA GLY A 251 6.79 -0.90 11.22
C GLY A 251 8.30 -0.74 11.19
N GLU A 252 8.87 -0.50 12.36
CA GLU A 252 10.30 -0.40 12.60
C GLU A 252 10.68 -1.37 13.72
N VAL A 253 11.67 -2.25 13.48
CA VAL A 253 12.29 -3.03 14.55
C VAL A 253 13.09 -2.06 15.40
N VAL A 254 12.67 -1.87 16.66
CA VAL A 254 13.24 -0.89 17.58
C VAL A 254 14.18 -1.54 18.61
N ALA A 255 13.96 -2.82 18.93
CA ALA A 255 14.87 -3.59 19.77
C ALA A 255 14.81 -5.08 19.41
N TYR A 256 15.89 -5.80 19.67
CA TYR A 256 15.91 -7.26 19.60
C TYR A 256 16.96 -7.82 20.56
N ARG A 257 16.82 -9.09 20.92
CA ARG A 257 17.86 -9.90 21.58
C ARG A 257 18.08 -11.15 20.75
N LEU A 258 19.32 -11.48 20.44
CA LEU A 258 19.67 -12.70 19.70
C LEU A 258 20.60 -13.54 20.56
N ASN A 259 20.17 -14.74 20.93
CA ASN A 259 21.05 -15.68 21.63
C ASN A 259 22.05 -16.30 20.65
N GLN A 260 23.28 -16.54 21.13
CA GLN A 260 24.26 -17.27 20.36
C GLN A 260 23.79 -18.73 20.14
N ASP A 261 23.36 -19.37 21.22
CA ASP A 261 22.72 -20.69 21.25
C ASP A 261 21.66 -20.71 22.36
N TYR A 262 20.95 -21.82 22.56
CA TYR A 262 20.00 -21.97 23.66
C TYR A 262 20.65 -21.69 25.02
N LEU A 263 19.93 -20.93 25.86
CA LEU A 263 20.27 -20.74 27.25
C LEU A 263 19.93 -22.02 28.04
N GLU A 264 20.60 -22.22 29.16
CA GLU A 264 20.37 -23.33 30.07
C GLU A 264 19.99 -22.81 31.45
N SER A 265 18.88 -23.30 32.02
CA SER A 265 18.52 -23.11 33.43
C SER A 265 18.72 -24.42 34.18
N THR A 266 19.11 -24.33 35.46
CA THR A 266 19.50 -25.51 36.25
C THR A 266 18.32 -25.97 37.09
N PHE A 267 18.09 -27.29 37.19
CA PHE A 267 17.05 -27.87 38.03
C PHE A 267 17.61 -28.97 38.95
N GLY A 268 17.31 -28.84 40.24
CA GLY A 268 17.63 -29.82 41.29
C GLY A 268 19.12 -29.99 41.59
N ASP A 269 19.42 -30.90 42.53
CA ASP A 269 20.78 -31.14 43.05
C ASP A 269 21.70 -31.87 42.05
N ASN A 270 21.10 -32.52 41.04
CA ASN A 270 21.81 -33.23 39.97
C ASN A 270 22.12 -32.32 38.76
N GLU A 271 21.96 -31.00 38.90
CA GLU A 271 22.23 -29.97 37.88
C GLU A 271 21.64 -30.26 36.50
N LYS A 272 20.39 -30.74 36.43
CA LYS A 272 19.74 -30.98 35.13
C LYS A 272 19.59 -29.64 34.40
N LYS A 273 20.05 -29.58 33.15
CA LYS A 273 20.02 -28.36 32.34
C LYS A 273 18.84 -28.39 31.37
N LEU A 274 17.94 -27.43 31.50
CA LEU A 274 16.80 -27.26 30.60
C LEU A 274 17.08 -26.12 29.64
N LYS A 275 16.84 -26.38 28.35
CA LYS A 275 17.10 -25.43 27.27
C LYS A 275 15.92 -24.50 27.05
N TYR A 276 16.21 -23.23 26.85
CA TYR A 276 15.22 -22.25 26.44
C TYR A 276 15.84 -21.13 25.60
N SER A 277 15.00 -20.35 24.94
CA SER A 277 15.39 -19.11 24.28
C SER A 277 14.73 -17.91 24.94
N ASN A 278 15.47 -16.80 25.07
CA ASN A 278 14.90 -15.48 25.34
C ASN A 278 15.22 -14.50 24.20
N SER A 279 15.56 -15.02 23.02
CA SER A 279 15.70 -14.20 21.82
C SER A 279 14.35 -13.57 21.50
N PHE A 280 14.34 -12.28 21.20
CA PHE A 280 13.13 -11.57 20.84
C PHE A 280 13.35 -10.53 19.76
N CYS A 281 12.25 -10.15 19.12
CA CYS A 281 12.16 -8.99 18.25
C CYS A 281 11.00 -8.10 18.72
N LEU A 282 11.25 -6.80 18.88
CA LEU A 282 10.27 -5.80 19.25
C LEU A 282 10.11 -4.81 18.08
N VAL A 283 8.89 -4.73 17.55
CA VAL A 283 8.55 -3.86 16.42
C VAL A 283 7.62 -2.77 16.90
N ARG A 284 7.93 -1.52 16.58
CA ARG A 284 7.07 -0.35 16.79
C ARG A 284 6.28 -0.06 15.51
N HIS A 285 5.01 0.25 15.68
CA HIS A 285 4.07 0.57 14.61
C HIS A 285 3.40 1.91 14.88
N GLU A 286 3.23 2.73 13.83
CA GLU A 286 2.59 4.04 13.91
C GLU A 286 1.36 4.08 13.01
N TYR A 287 0.21 3.63 13.52
CA TYR A 287 -1.01 3.56 12.72
C TYR A 287 -1.69 4.93 12.57
N LYS A 288 -2.11 5.23 11.34
CA LYS A 288 -3.04 6.32 11.01
C LYS A 288 -4.06 5.79 10.00
N SER A 289 -5.35 5.99 10.25
CA SER A 289 -6.40 5.70 9.27
C SER A 289 -6.31 6.62 8.06
N ALA A 290 -7.09 6.36 7.02
CA ALA A 290 -7.32 7.37 5.99
C ALA A 290 -7.97 8.63 6.62
N PRO A 291 -7.68 9.85 6.11
CA PRO A 291 -8.39 11.05 6.52
C PRO A 291 -9.89 10.92 6.22
N ASN A 292 -10.74 11.37 7.14
CA ASN A 292 -12.18 11.36 6.93
C ASN A 292 -12.55 12.21 5.71
N PRO A 293 -13.17 11.61 4.67
CA PRO A 293 -13.50 12.33 3.45
C PRO A 293 -14.79 13.15 3.56
N GLU A 294 -15.62 12.91 4.58
CA GLU A 294 -16.91 13.59 4.71
C GLU A 294 -16.75 15.05 5.14
N GLU A 295 -17.52 15.94 4.51
CA GLU A 295 -17.61 17.34 4.90
C GLU A 295 -18.21 17.48 6.32
N GLY A 296 -17.74 18.49 7.07
CA GLY A 296 -18.22 18.78 8.42
C GLY A 296 -17.10 18.79 9.48
N PRO A 297 -17.44 18.75 10.78
CA PRO A 297 -16.50 18.91 11.90
C PRO A 297 -15.38 17.85 11.96
N ASN A 298 -15.55 16.74 11.25
CA ASN A 298 -14.60 15.63 11.24
C ASN A 298 -13.77 15.53 9.96
N LYS A 299 -14.00 16.39 8.97
CA LYS A 299 -13.26 16.39 7.69
C LYS A 299 -11.75 16.39 7.94
N GLY A 300 -11.05 15.45 7.32
CA GLY A 300 -9.59 15.32 7.42
C GLY A 300 -9.07 14.74 8.73
N LYS A 301 -9.92 14.48 9.74
CA LYS A 301 -9.48 13.78 10.96
C LYS A 301 -9.13 12.32 10.66
N GLN A 302 -8.22 11.76 11.46
CA GLN A 302 -7.75 10.38 11.35
C GLN A 302 -7.76 9.73 12.73
N ASN A 303 -8.10 8.44 12.79
CA ASN A 303 -7.83 7.63 13.98
C ASN A 303 -6.34 7.27 13.98
N LYS A 304 -5.70 7.32 15.16
CA LYS A 304 -4.26 7.06 15.31
C LYS A 304 -4.03 6.15 16.50
N LEU A 305 -3.01 5.30 16.39
CA LEU A 305 -2.57 4.42 17.48
C LEU A 305 -1.11 4.06 17.25
N ASN A 306 -0.22 4.36 18.20
CA ASN A 306 1.08 3.70 18.21
C ASN A 306 0.99 2.45 19.07
N PHE A 307 1.55 1.36 18.55
CA PHE A 307 1.53 0.07 19.24
C PHE A 307 2.80 -0.70 18.92
N TYR A 308 3.03 -1.76 19.68
CA TYR A 308 4.18 -2.63 19.55
C TYR A 308 3.72 -4.05 19.27
N SER A 309 4.53 -4.80 18.53
CA SER A 309 4.46 -6.26 18.51
C SER A 309 5.75 -6.86 19.04
N LEU A 310 5.61 -7.76 20.00
CA LEU A 310 6.72 -8.50 20.60
C LEU A 310 6.66 -9.96 20.15
N TYR A 311 7.80 -10.49 19.75
CA TYR A 311 7.99 -11.89 19.38
C TYR A 311 9.09 -12.49 20.24
N MET A 312 8.73 -13.21 21.28
CA MET A 312 9.64 -13.75 22.31
C MET A 312 9.84 -15.26 22.13
N HIS A 313 10.98 -15.78 22.56
CA HIS A 313 11.41 -17.18 22.41
C HIS A 313 11.77 -17.59 20.97
N LEU A 314 12.35 -16.67 20.18
CA LEU A 314 12.78 -16.97 18.81
C LEU A 314 14.00 -17.91 18.77
N LEU A 315 14.20 -18.59 17.64
CA LEU A 315 15.32 -19.50 17.40
C LEU A 315 16.69 -18.77 17.55
N PRO A 316 17.67 -19.32 18.30
CA PRO A 316 19.03 -18.79 18.42
C PRO A 316 19.85 -18.85 17.13
N TYR A 317 20.89 -18.01 17.02
CA TYR A 317 21.72 -17.88 15.82
C TYR A 317 22.39 -19.19 15.37
N ALA A 318 23.00 -19.93 16.29
CA ALA A 318 23.74 -21.17 15.97
C ALA A 318 22.84 -22.27 15.38
N ARG A 319 21.52 -22.12 15.47
CA ARG A 319 20.52 -23.09 14.98
C ARG A 319 19.94 -22.72 13.61
N TYR A 320 20.35 -21.61 12.99
CA TYR A 320 19.90 -21.27 11.64
C TYR A 320 20.47 -22.19 10.55
N PRO A 321 21.78 -22.53 10.56
CA PRO A 321 22.27 -23.63 9.75
C PRO A 321 21.53 -24.92 10.11
N LEU A 322 21.08 -25.66 9.11
CA LEU A 322 20.43 -26.95 9.33
C LEU A 322 21.45 -27.95 9.87
N ALA A 323 21.10 -28.66 10.94
CA ALA A 323 21.91 -29.79 11.36
C ALA A 323 21.93 -30.88 10.27
N PRO A 324 22.95 -31.77 10.21
CA PRO A 324 23.01 -32.84 9.23
C PRO A 324 21.74 -33.70 9.17
N GLU A 325 21.12 -33.96 10.32
CA GLU A 325 19.86 -34.68 10.47
C GLU A 325 18.61 -33.89 10.00
N GLU A 326 18.67 -32.56 10.01
CA GLU A 326 17.61 -31.67 9.52
C GLU A 326 17.76 -31.37 8.01
N THR A 327 18.92 -31.68 7.43
CA THR A 327 19.23 -31.35 6.03
C THR A 327 18.51 -32.34 5.11
N PRO A 328 17.47 -31.92 4.35
CA PRO A 328 16.76 -32.84 3.46
C PRO A 328 17.70 -33.34 2.36
N LYS A 329 17.43 -34.56 1.89
CA LYS A 329 18.16 -35.14 0.76
C LYS A 329 18.04 -34.21 -0.46
N PRO A 330 19.10 -34.07 -1.28
CA PRO A 330 19.06 -33.21 -2.45
C PRO A 330 17.89 -33.58 -3.36
N VAL A 331 17.10 -32.60 -3.78
CA VAL A 331 16.05 -32.79 -4.80
C VAL A 331 16.49 -32.09 -6.08
N VAL A 332 16.23 -32.69 -7.24
CA VAL A 332 16.48 -32.06 -8.53
C VAL A 332 15.23 -32.06 -9.40
N THR A 333 15.04 -30.97 -10.15
CA THR A 333 13.99 -30.82 -11.15
C THR A 333 14.56 -30.98 -12.55
N MET A 334 13.99 -31.89 -13.34
CA MET A 334 14.41 -32.14 -14.72
C MET A 334 14.00 -30.98 -15.65
N ASN A 335 14.99 -30.35 -16.29
CA ASN A 335 14.79 -29.21 -17.20
C ASN A 335 14.38 -29.65 -18.61
N VAL A 336 14.66 -30.91 -18.93
CA VAL A 336 14.51 -31.51 -20.27
C VAL A 336 13.79 -32.85 -20.15
N GLY A 337 13.21 -33.32 -21.26
CA GLY A 337 12.29 -34.47 -21.30
C GLY A 337 12.80 -35.68 -22.07
N ASP A 338 14.10 -35.72 -22.36
CA ASP A 338 14.76 -36.59 -23.34
C ASP A 338 15.79 -37.55 -22.72
N TYR A 339 15.81 -37.68 -21.39
CA TYR A 339 16.81 -38.46 -20.66
C TYR A 339 16.31 -39.82 -20.22
N LYS A 340 17.13 -40.86 -20.44
CA LYS A 340 16.80 -42.23 -20.03
C LYS A 340 16.88 -42.41 -18.51
N ALA A 341 15.84 -43.05 -17.98
CA ALA A 341 15.78 -43.61 -16.64
C ALA A 341 16.06 -45.12 -16.68
N TYR A 342 16.76 -45.64 -15.69
CA TYR A 342 17.16 -47.04 -15.59
C TYR A 342 16.75 -47.67 -14.27
N ASP A 343 16.72 -49.00 -14.21
CA ASP A 343 16.49 -49.79 -12.98
C ASP A 343 17.70 -49.81 -12.05
N LYS A 344 18.90 -49.79 -12.63
CA LYS A 344 20.21 -49.73 -11.97
C LYS A 344 21.15 -48.84 -12.76
N ALA A 345 22.34 -48.55 -12.25
CA ALA A 345 23.34 -47.78 -12.99
C ALA A 345 23.64 -48.46 -14.35
N PRO A 346 23.73 -47.72 -15.46
CA PRO A 346 23.67 -48.28 -16.81
C PRO A 346 24.88 -49.12 -17.23
N TRP A 347 26.02 -49.00 -16.53
CA TRP A 347 27.19 -49.86 -16.74
C TRP A 347 27.11 -51.19 -15.99
N VAL A 348 26.11 -51.38 -15.12
CA VAL A 348 25.88 -52.66 -14.46
C VAL A 348 25.24 -53.63 -15.45
N GLU A 349 25.79 -54.84 -15.53
CA GLU A 349 25.29 -55.88 -16.43
C GLU A 349 23.79 -56.14 -16.22
N GLY A 350 23.04 -56.16 -17.33
CA GLY A 350 21.59 -56.35 -17.33
C GLY A 350 20.77 -55.12 -16.91
N ALA A 351 21.33 -53.90 -16.93
CA ALA A 351 20.56 -52.68 -16.73
C ALA A 351 19.51 -52.46 -17.84
N GLN A 352 18.27 -52.15 -17.45
CA GLN A 352 17.15 -51.91 -18.34
C GLN A 352 16.64 -50.47 -18.23
N SER A 353 16.35 -49.86 -19.38
CA SER A 353 15.77 -48.52 -19.44
C SER A 353 14.26 -48.58 -19.21
N TYR A 354 13.76 -47.79 -18.27
CA TYR A 354 12.33 -47.55 -18.08
C TYR A 354 11.75 -46.59 -19.11
N GLY A 355 12.57 -45.85 -19.85
CA GLY A 355 12.13 -44.86 -20.83
C GLY A 355 12.66 -43.48 -20.51
N LEU A 356 12.02 -42.44 -21.05
CA LEU A 356 12.45 -41.05 -20.91
C LEU A 356 11.76 -40.36 -19.73
N ILE A 357 12.55 -39.63 -18.94
CA ILE A 357 12.07 -38.83 -17.81
C ILE A 357 11.37 -37.59 -18.37
N LYS A 358 10.14 -37.31 -17.93
CA LYS A 358 9.39 -36.14 -18.38
C LYS A 358 10.00 -34.85 -17.83
N LYS A 359 10.03 -33.78 -18.65
CA LYS A 359 10.38 -32.42 -18.20
C LYS A 359 9.48 -32.00 -17.01
N GLY A 360 10.09 -31.42 -15.98
CA GLY A 360 9.44 -31.03 -14.73
C GLY A 360 9.33 -32.14 -13.69
N THR A 361 9.87 -33.34 -13.95
CA THR A 361 9.93 -34.40 -12.94
C THR A 361 10.90 -34.01 -11.81
N ARG A 362 10.47 -34.17 -10.56
CA ARG A 362 11.23 -33.88 -9.34
C ARG A 362 11.72 -35.18 -8.70
N LEU A 363 13.02 -35.27 -8.45
CA LEU A 363 13.70 -36.48 -7.97
C LEU A 363 14.45 -36.20 -6.68
N GLU A 364 14.10 -36.89 -5.59
CA GLU A 364 14.91 -36.93 -4.36
C GLU A 364 16.08 -37.89 -4.54
N ILE A 365 17.31 -37.40 -4.42
CA ILE A 365 18.52 -38.18 -4.58
C ILE A 365 18.75 -39.02 -3.34
N ILE A 366 18.68 -40.34 -3.52
CA ILE A 366 18.81 -41.32 -2.42
C ILE A 366 20.13 -42.10 -2.47
N ASP A 367 20.76 -42.21 -3.64
CA ASP A 367 22.05 -42.89 -3.82
C ASP A 367 22.78 -42.36 -5.05
N GLN A 368 24.09 -42.59 -5.16
CA GLN A 368 24.94 -42.20 -6.29
C GLN A 368 25.97 -43.27 -6.59
N ALA A 369 26.24 -43.48 -7.88
CA ALA A 369 27.29 -44.36 -8.36
C ALA A 369 28.10 -43.64 -9.44
N SER A 370 29.41 -43.87 -9.47
CA SER A 370 30.33 -43.18 -10.37
C SER A 370 31.04 -44.16 -11.30
N GLU A 371 31.25 -43.73 -12.55
CA GLU A 371 32.05 -44.41 -13.56
C GLU A 371 32.97 -43.36 -14.21
N GLY A 372 34.24 -43.32 -13.78
CA GLY A 372 35.18 -42.28 -14.17
C GLY A 372 34.70 -40.89 -13.74
N VAL A 373 34.53 -39.98 -14.70
CA VAL A 373 34.08 -38.59 -14.45
C VAL A 373 32.57 -38.44 -14.41
N LYS A 374 31.81 -39.51 -14.71
CA LYS A 374 30.34 -39.50 -14.76
C LYS A 374 29.76 -40.07 -13.49
N VAL A 375 28.75 -39.39 -12.95
CA VAL A 375 27.98 -39.83 -11.79
C VAL A 375 26.55 -40.04 -12.22
N TYR A 376 25.99 -41.21 -11.91
CA TYR A 376 24.55 -41.46 -11.99
C TYR A 376 23.98 -41.42 -10.58
N ALA A 377 22.78 -40.88 -10.46
CA ALA A 377 22.06 -40.85 -9.19
C ALA A 377 20.86 -41.78 -9.25
N LYS A 378 20.58 -42.43 -8.11
CA LYS A 378 19.30 -43.03 -7.82
C LYS A 378 18.38 -41.96 -7.25
N GLY A 379 17.28 -41.69 -7.95
CA GLY A 379 16.28 -40.70 -7.56
C GLY A 379 14.93 -41.35 -7.29
N LYS A 380 14.28 -40.98 -6.17
CA LYS A 380 12.87 -41.27 -5.93
C LYS A 380 12.00 -40.17 -6.55
N ILE A 381 11.04 -40.55 -7.39
CA ILE A 381 10.15 -39.60 -8.05
C ILE A 381 9.19 -39.01 -7.01
N LEU A 382 9.29 -37.71 -6.76
CA LEU A 382 8.35 -37.00 -5.88
C LEU A 382 7.11 -36.55 -6.68
N VAL A 383 7.34 -36.00 -7.87
CA VAL A 383 6.32 -35.51 -8.80
C VAL A 383 6.80 -35.75 -10.23
N GLY A 384 5.92 -36.17 -11.14
CA GLY A 384 6.25 -36.42 -12.54
C GLY A 384 6.21 -37.89 -12.91
N SER A 385 6.86 -38.25 -14.02
CA SER A 385 6.84 -39.63 -14.51
C SER A 385 7.93 -39.94 -15.53
N VAL A 386 8.15 -41.23 -15.77
CA VAL A 386 8.95 -41.76 -16.88
C VAL A 386 8.03 -42.40 -17.90
N LYS A 387 8.30 -42.18 -19.20
CA LYS A 387 7.51 -42.75 -20.29
C LYS A 387 8.34 -43.52 -21.30
N SER A 388 7.79 -44.62 -21.78
CA SER A 388 8.25 -45.31 -22.98
C SER A 388 7.17 -45.19 -24.05
N GLY A 389 7.43 -44.37 -25.08
CA GLY A 389 6.41 -43.97 -26.05
C GLY A 389 5.25 -43.22 -25.37
N SER A 390 4.01 -43.68 -25.61
CA SER A 390 2.81 -43.12 -24.98
C SER A 390 2.56 -43.62 -23.55
N SER A 391 3.20 -44.74 -23.15
CA SER A 391 2.93 -45.44 -21.90
C SER A 391 3.80 -44.92 -20.75
N THR A 392 3.18 -44.69 -19.60
CA THR A 392 3.89 -44.34 -18.37
C THR A 392 4.44 -45.59 -17.71
N THR A 393 5.74 -45.62 -17.46
CA THR A 393 6.45 -46.78 -16.90
C THR A 393 6.84 -46.59 -15.44
N ARG A 394 7.00 -45.35 -14.97
CA ARG A 394 7.26 -45.00 -13.55
C ARG A 394 6.50 -43.74 -13.15
N ASN A 395 6.01 -43.69 -11.92
CA ASN A 395 5.22 -42.62 -11.34
C ASN A 395 5.83 -42.09 -10.02
N ALA A 396 5.18 -41.11 -9.41
CA ALA A 396 5.54 -40.66 -8.07
C ALA A 396 5.57 -41.82 -7.07
N GLY A 397 6.62 -41.88 -6.26
CA GLY A 397 6.95 -42.97 -5.34
C GLY A 397 8.02 -43.92 -5.87
N ASP A 398 8.15 -44.09 -7.19
CA ASP A 398 9.09 -45.04 -7.79
C ASP A 398 10.54 -44.52 -7.80
N GLU A 399 11.49 -45.45 -7.84
CA GLU A 399 12.93 -45.16 -7.88
C GLU A 399 13.53 -45.43 -9.27
N ILE A 400 14.40 -44.54 -9.71
CA ILE A 400 15.07 -44.62 -11.01
C ILE A 400 16.55 -44.22 -10.93
N TRP A 401 17.38 -44.79 -11.78
CA TRP A 401 18.75 -44.33 -12.01
C TRP A 401 18.82 -43.44 -13.25
N PHE A 402 19.54 -42.32 -13.16
CA PHE A 402 19.68 -41.36 -14.26
C PHE A 402 21.03 -40.64 -14.21
N ALA A 403 21.45 -40.08 -15.35
CA ALA A 403 22.68 -39.30 -15.42
C ALA A 403 22.57 -38.07 -14.50
N TYR A 404 23.56 -37.87 -13.64
CA TYR A 404 23.50 -36.84 -12.59
C TYR A 404 24.58 -35.79 -12.76
N LYS A 405 25.87 -36.16 -12.69
CA LYS A 405 26.98 -35.21 -12.85
C LYS A 405 28.01 -35.69 -13.86
N GLU A 406 28.77 -34.75 -14.39
CA GLU A 406 30.00 -35.02 -15.15
C GLU A 406 31.05 -33.97 -14.75
N ASN A 407 32.26 -34.40 -14.35
CA ASN A 407 33.31 -33.53 -13.80
C ASN A 407 32.80 -32.65 -12.64
N ASP A 408 32.06 -33.25 -11.69
CA ASP A 408 31.42 -32.59 -10.55
C ASP A 408 30.41 -31.46 -10.87
N ALA A 409 30.13 -31.21 -12.15
CA ALA A 409 29.11 -30.28 -12.60
C ALA A 409 27.80 -31.01 -12.96
N PRO A 410 26.63 -30.33 -12.90
CA PRO A 410 25.37 -30.90 -13.39
C PRO A 410 25.52 -31.41 -14.82
N TYR A 411 25.07 -32.64 -15.08
CA TYR A 411 25.19 -33.28 -16.39
C TYR A 411 24.53 -32.41 -17.47
N LYS A 412 25.15 -32.34 -18.65
CA LYS A 412 24.68 -31.54 -19.78
C LYS A 412 24.25 -32.41 -20.96
N ASN A 413 23.24 -31.96 -21.70
CA ASN A 413 22.86 -32.60 -22.95
C ASN A 413 23.80 -32.29 -24.11
N SER A 414 23.55 -32.93 -25.25
CA SER A 414 24.28 -32.69 -26.49
C SER A 414 24.16 -31.24 -27.02
N ALA A 415 23.15 -30.49 -26.57
CA ALA A 415 23.00 -29.06 -26.85
C ALA A 415 23.72 -28.15 -25.83
N GLY A 416 24.35 -28.73 -24.80
CA GLY A 416 25.06 -28.00 -23.73
C GLY A 416 24.17 -27.55 -22.56
N ASP A 417 22.88 -27.88 -22.57
CA ASP A 417 21.93 -27.52 -21.51
C ASP A 417 22.08 -28.44 -20.29
N LYS A 418 22.01 -27.86 -19.08
CA LYS A 418 21.94 -28.63 -17.84
C LYS A 418 20.63 -29.41 -17.79
N ILE A 419 20.70 -30.72 -17.63
CA ILE A 419 19.52 -31.60 -17.78
C ILE A 419 18.58 -31.51 -16.58
N TRP A 420 19.11 -31.08 -15.43
CA TRP A 420 18.36 -30.82 -14.21
C TRP A 420 18.89 -29.56 -13.52
N THR A 421 18.06 -28.99 -12.66
CA THR A 421 18.44 -27.95 -11.70
C THR A 421 18.21 -28.48 -10.28
N ALA A 422 19.15 -28.24 -9.37
CA ALA A 422 18.92 -28.58 -7.97
C ALA A 422 17.81 -27.69 -7.44
N ASP A 423 16.83 -28.29 -6.78
CA ASP A 423 15.91 -27.54 -5.95
C ASP A 423 16.74 -26.87 -4.86
N LYS A 424 16.50 -25.58 -4.62
CA LYS A 424 17.21 -24.88 -3.54
C LYS A 424 16.89 -25.57 -2.22
N LEU A 425 17.93 -25.93 -1.48
CA LEU A 425 17.79 -26.29 -0.08
C LEU A 425 17.11 -25.11 0.63
N VAL A 426 15.97 -25.36 1.27
CA VAL A 426 15.29 -24.32 2.04
C VAL A 426 16.06 -24.18 3.35
N GLU A 427 17.07 -23.31 3.35
CA GLU A 427 17.70 -22.86 4.59
C GLU A 427 16.76 -21.92 5.35
N ARG A 428 16.88 -21.91 6.68
CA ARG A 428 16.15 -20.96 7.53
C ARG A 428 16.52 -19.53 7.11
N LEU A 429 15.51 -18.75 6.76
CA LEU A 429 15.67 -17.36 6.34
C LEU A 429 16.16 -16.51 7.51
N ARG A 430 17.33 -15.88 7.36
CA ARG A 430 17.86 -14.95 8.36
C ARG A 430 17.06 -13.64 8.32
N PRO A 431 16.57 -13.13 9.46
CA PRO A 431 15.92 -11.83 9.51
C PRO A 431 16.89 -10.69 9.17
N ASN A 432 16.38 -9.67 8.47
CA ASN A 432 17.21 -8.54 7.99
C ASN A 432 17.51 -7.49 9.07
N TYR A 433 16.91 -7.59 10.27
CA TYR A 433 17.08 -6.63 11.35
C TYR A 433 18.27 -6.90 12.25
N TRP A 434 18.88 -8.09 12.15
CA TRP A 434 20.09 -8.42 12.90
C TRP A 434 21.25 -7.50 12.51
N GLN A 435 21.93 -6.97 13.52
CA GLN A 435 23.07 -6.09 13.34
C GLN A 435 24.39 -6.85 13.42
N GLY A 436 25.31 -6.52 12.51
CA GLY A 436 26.64 -7.08 12.48
C GLY A 436 27.28 -6.96 11.11
N LYS A 437 28.31 -7.77 10.89
CA LYS A 437 29.10 -7.75 9.67
C LYS A 437 28.43 -8.58 8.57
N VAL A 438 28.11 -7.95 7.45
CA VAL A 438 27.46 -8.55 6.29
C VAL A 438 28.50 -8.80 5.20
N LYS A 439 28.50 -10.00 4.62
CA LYS A 439 29.05 -10.24 3.28
C LYS A 439 27.91 -10.33 2.29
N ALA A 440 28.01 -9.58 1.21
CA ALA A 440 26.99 -9.56 0.18
C ALA A 440 27.61 -9.75 -1.20
N THR A 441 26.95 -10.55 -2.03
CA THR A 441 27.32 -10.80 -3.42
C THR A 441 26.52 -9.87 -4.33
N ALA A 442 27.21 -9.19 -5.24
CA ALA A 442 26.61 -8.33 -6.26
C ALA A 442 25.66 -9.15 -7.16
N ALA A 443 24.36 -8.84 -7.12
CA ALA A 443 23.38 -9.48 -8.01
C ALA A 443 23.40 -8.87 -9.42
N ILE A 444 23.82 -7.61 -9.51
CA ILE A 444 24.00 -6.83 -10.74
C ILE A 444 25.35 -6.10 -10.69
N LYS A 445 25.69 -5.35 -11.75
CA LYS A 445 26.84 -4.43 -11.68
C LYS A 445 26.59 -3.35 -10.63
N LEU A 446 27.52 -3.18 -9.70
CA LEU A 446 27.37 -2.22 -8.60
C LEU A 446 28.04 -0.90 -8.91
N ASP A 447 27.25 0.16 -8.84
CA ASP A 447 27.75 1.54 -8.79
C ASP A 447 28.45 1.81 -7.47
N LEU A 448 29.64 2.39 -7.55
CA LEU A 448 30.41 2.82 -6.39
C LEU A 448 30.22 4.31 -6.18
N TYR A 449 30.11 4.74 -4.92
CA TYR A 449 29.94 6.12 -4.53
C TYR A 449 31.01 6.53 -3.51
N LYS A 450 31.39 7.81 -3.51
CA LYS A 450 32.23 8.43 -2.48
C LYS A 450 31.47 8.51 -1.15
N ASP A 451 32.18 8.87 -0.09
CA ASP A 451 31.55 9.20 1.19
C ASP A 451 30.50 10.32 1.01
N PRO A 452 29.29 10.17 1.57
CA PRO A 452 28.32 11.25 1.58
C PRO A 452 28.85 12.43 2.40
N VAL A 453 28.52 13.65 1.97
CA VAL A 453 28.90 14.86 2.71
C VAL A 453 28.29 14.88 4.12
N ASN A 454 27.09 14.31 4.26
CA ASN A 454 26.34 14.22 5.52
C ASN A 454 25.77 12.79 5.67
N PRO A 455 26.46 11.86 6.36
CA PRO A 455 26.02 10.48 6.55
C PRO A 455 24.82 10.35 7.53
N GLN A 456 23.64 10.88 7.18
CA GLN A 456 22.38 10.63 7.90
C GLN A 456 21.24 10.30 6.95
N ASN A 457 20.25 9.57 7.46
CA ASN A 457 19.06 9.16 6.70
C ASN A 457 18.38 10.35 6.02
N GLY A 458 17.98 10.18 4.76
CA GLY A 458 17.35 11.19 3.92
C GLY A 458 18.31 12.09 3.15
N GLN A 459 19.60 12.12 3.48
CA GLN A 459 20.61 12.96 2.82
C GLN A 459 21.09 12.38 1.48
N PRO A 460 21.65 13.20 0.57
CA PRO A 460 22.23 12.71 -0.69
C PRO A 460 23.39 11.73 -0.47
N ALA A 461 23.47 10.70 -1.31
CA ALA A 461 24.67 9.88 -1.41
C ALA A 461 25.87 10.69 -1.96
N GLY A 462 27.09 10.23 -1.71
CA GLY A 462 28.29 10.86 -2.27
C GLY A 462 28.36 10.74 -3.79
N ASP A 463 29.29 11.45 -4.42
CA ASP A 463 29.43 11.40 -5.89
C ASP A 463 29.73 9.98 -6.37
N LYS A 464 29.13 9.61 -7.51
CA LYS A 464 29.36 8.32 -8.16
C LYS A 464 30.76 8.25 -8.77
N TYR A 465 31.46 7.15 -8.57
CA TYR A 465 32.69 6.82 -9.29
C TYR A 465 32.40 6.37 -10.73
N SER A 466 33.39 6.54 -11.62
CA SER A 466 33.34 6.00 -12.98
C SER A 466 33.47 4.47 -13.03
N THR A 467 34.02 3.86 -11.99
CA THR A 467 34.24 2.41 -11.87
C THR A 467 33.06 1.71 -11.22
N GLN A 468 32.76 0.50 -11.67
CA GLN A 468 31.71 -0.39 -11.14
C GLN A 468 32.30 -1.76 -10.81
N LEU A 469 31.67 -2.49 -9.89
CA LEU A 469 31.97 -3.91 -9.67
C LEU A 469 31.09 -4.79 -10.58
N ASN A 470 31.66 -5.90 -11.09
CA ASN A 470 30.88 -6.89 -11.81
C ASN A 470 29.87 -7.60 -10.88
N ALA A 471 28.81 -8.15 -11.47
CA ALA A 471 27.98 -9.13 -10.79
C ALA A 471 28.87 -10.27 -10.26
N THR A 472 28.44 -10.92 -9.17
CA THR A 472 29.17 -11.93 -8.37
C THR A 472 30.33 -11.43 -7.51
N SER A 473 30.70 -10.15 -7.57
CA SER A 473 31.67 -9.56 -6.64
C SER A 473 31.14 -9.61 -5.20
N ILE A 474 32.00 -9.89 -4.23
CA ILE A 474 31.66 -9.98 -2.81
C ILE A 474 32.19 -8.74 -2.09
N VAL A 475 31.30 -8.06 -1.40
CA VAL A 475 31.60 -6.88 -0.58
C VAL A 475 31.26 -7.15 0.88
N GLU A 476 31.90 -6.42 1.78
CA GLU A 476 31.67 -6.50 3.22
C GLU A 476 31.31 -5.13 3.80
N PHE A 477 30.30 -5.07 4.67
CA PHE A 477 29.87 -3.85 5.37
C PHE A 477 29.24 -4.15 6.74
N GLU A 478 29.13 -3.13 7.58
CA GLU A 478 28.45 -3.21 8.88
C GLU A 478 26.96 -2.84 8.74
N SER A 479 26.04 -3.77 9.04
CA SER A 479 24.60 -3.55 8.83
C SER A 479 24.03 -2.44 9.70
N LYS A 480 24.64 -2.16 10.86
CA LYS A 480 24.28 -1.05 11.75
C LYS A 480 24.63 0.33 11.19
N GLU A 481 25.54 0.39 10.21
CA GLU A 481 25.96 1.65 9.55
C GLU A 481 25.21 1.90 8.24
N VAL A 482 24.23 1.05 7.89
CA VAL A 482 23.41 1.21 6.69
C VAL A 482 22.52 2.43 6.86
N LEU A 483 22.61 3.35 5.91
CA LEU A 483 21.79 4.56 5.86
C LEU A 483 20.83 4.50 4.69
N THR A 484 19.69 5.14 4.82
CA THR A 484 18.77 5.39 3.71
C THR A 484 19.11 6.75 3.08
N LEU A 485 19.85 6.75 1.97
CA LEU A 485 20.33 7.98 1.31
C LEU A 485 19.62 8.21 -0.03
N ASN A 486 19.56 9.48 -0.47
CA ASN A 486 19.01 9.85 -1.76
C ASN A 486 20.02 9.60 -2.88
N VAL A 487 19.69 8.64 -3.76
CA VAL A 487 20.45 8.29 -4.97
C VAL A 487 19.56 8.57 -6.18
N GLY A 488 19.88 9.63 -6.93
CA GLY A 488 19.13 9.97 -8.16
C GLY A 488 17.65 10.28 -7.92
N GLY A 489 17.30 10.91 -6.80
CA GLY A 489 15.93 11.29 -6.45
C GLY A 489 15.14 10.18 -5.74
N LYS A 490 15.75 9.03 -5.43
CA LYS A 490 15.12 7.92 -4.71
C LYS A 490 15.89 7.60 -3.45
N LEU A 491 15.18 7.35 -2.35
CA LEU A 491 15.77 6.84 -1.13
C LEU A 491 16.18 5.37 -1.32
N ARG A 492 17.44 5.06 -1.02
CA ARG A 492 18.06 3.74 -1.17
C ARG A 492 18.84 3.39 0.09
N ARG A 493 18.82 2.12 0.47
CA ARG A 493 19.73 1.59 1.49
C ARG A 493 21.14 1.60 0.94
N MET A 494 22.02 2.39 1.56
CA MET A 494 23.41 2.57 1.19
C MET A 494 24.30 2.18 2.37
N ALA A 495 25.44 1.56 2.09
CA ALA A 495 26.42 1.20 3.11
C ALA A 495 27.83 1.50 2.63
N LYS A 496 28.71 1.88 3.57
CA LYS A 496 30.16 1.91 3.34
C LYS A 496 30.68 0.47 3.33
N CYS A 497 31.36 0.10 2.27
CA CYS A 497 31.80 -1.26 1.99
C CYS A 497 33.29 -1.34 1.70
N THR A 498 33.84 -2.54 1.86
CA THR A 498 35.13 -2.97 1.33
C THR A 498 34.94 -4.12 0.34
N LEU A 499 35.86 -4.28 -0.61
CA LEU A 499 35.84 -5.41 -1.55
C LEU A 499 36.51 -6.62 -0.92
N VAL A 500 35.81 -7.76 -0.88
CA VAL A 500 36.36 -9.06 -0.43
C VAL A 500 36.93 -9.83 -1.62
N SER A 501 36.17 -9.94 -2.71
CA SER A 501 36.59 -10.58 -3.96
C SER A 501 35.75 -10.08 -5.14
N GLY A 502 36.28 -10.21 -6.35
CA GLY A 502 35.58 -9.79 -7.58
C GLY A 502 36.39 -8.83 -8.43
N GLU A 503 35.88 -8.55 -9.64
CA GLU A 503 36.56 -7.75 -10.65
C GLU A 503 35.77 -6.50 -11.02
N VAL A 504 36.49 -5.49 -11.51
CA VAL A 504 35.89 -4.26 -12.05
C VAL A 504 35.22 -4.51 -13.40
N ALA A 505 34.10 -3.84 -13.63
CA ALA A 505 33.46 -3.80 -14.93
C ALA A 505 34.15 -2.77 -15.84
N GLY A 506 35.29 -3.14 -16.46
CA GLY A 506 36.04 -2.29 -17.40
C GLY A 506 37.38 -1.80 -16.85
N ALA A 507 37.87 -0.64 -17.34
CA ALA A 507 39.14 -0.07 -16.90
C ALA A 507 38.99 0.77 -15.62
N GLY A 508 39.85 0.55 -14.62
CA GLY A 508 39.89 1.32 -13.38
C GLY A 508 40.34 0.49 -12.18
N THR A 509 40.51 1.14 -11.02
CA THR A 509 40.87 0.49 -9.74
C THR A 509 39.77 0.71 -8.71
N VAL A 510 39.51 -0.31 -7.88
CA VAL A 510 38.53 -0.20 -6.79
C VAL A 510 39.18 0.54 -5.62
N PRO A 511 38.54 1.61 -5.08
CA PRO A 511 39.06 2.28 -3.90
C PRO A 511 39.01 1.36 -2.66
N PRO A 512 39.86 1.59 -1.63
CA PRO A 512 39.91 0.74 -0.44
C PRO A 512 38.58 0.61 0.31
N SER A 513 37.78 1.69 0.29
CA SER A 513 36.39 1.69 0.77
C SER A 513 35.53 2.55 -0.13
N PHE A 514 34.26 2.21 -0.25
CA PHE A 514 33.29 2.91 -1.11
C PHE A 514 31.86 2.67 -0.62
N TRP A 515 30.95 3.57 -0.95
CA TRP A 515 29.53 3.36 -0.69
C TRP A 515 28.86 2.65 -1.86
N ILE A 516 27.95 1.72 -1.57
CA ILE A 516 27.08 1.10 -2.58
C ILE A 516 25.64 1.07 -2.09
N CYS A 517 24.72 0.85 -3.03
CA CYS A 517 23.37 0.41 -2.74
C CYS A 517 23.40 -1.06 -2.25
N VAL A 518 22.77 -1.34 -1.11
CA VAL A 518 22.75 -2.67 -0.44
C VAL A 518 21.35 -3.31 -0.40
N GLU A 519 20.46 -2.88 -1.29
CA GLU A 519 19.10 -3.41 -1.40
C GLU A 519 19.12 -4.92 -1.72
N ASN A 520 18.42 -5.71 -0.90
CA ASN A 520 18.33 -7.17 -1.01
C ASN A 520 16.86 -7.66 -1.13
N GLU A 521 15.91 -6.75 -1.30
CA GLU A 521 14.50 -7.10 -1.49
C GLU A 521 14.24 -7.63 -2.91
N ALA A 522 13.32 -8.58 -3.05
CA ALA A 522 13.00 -9.19 -4.35
C ALA A 522 12.48 -8.17 -5.39
N SER A 523 11.83 -7.10 -4.93
CA SER A 523 11.31 -6.01 -5.77
C SER A 523 12.42 -5.14 -6.39
N TYR A 524 13.59 -5.08 -5.76
CA TYR A 524 14.73 -4.28 -6.19
C TYR A 524 16.03 -4.82 -5.56
N LYS A 525 16.48 -5.98 -6.03
CA LYS A 525 17.69 -6.66 -5.51
C LYS A 525 18.94 -6.19 -6.26
N VAL A 526 19.86 -5.54 -5.55
CA VAL A 526 21.18 -5.18 -6.09
C VAL A 526 22.31 -6.03 -5.51
N VAL A 527 22.14 -6.53 -4.29
CA VAL A 527 23.04 -7.47 -3.63
C VAL A 527 22.24 -8.63 -3.03
N GLU A 528 22.90 -9.77 -2.85
CA GLU A 528 22.42 -10.93 -2.11
C GLU A 528 23.29 -11.13 -0.86
N TRP A 529 22.71 -10.99 0.33
CA TRP A 529 23.46 -11.18 1.58
C TRP A 529 23.80 -12.67 1.73
N THR A 530 25.08 -13.01 1.60
CA THR A 530 25.57 -14.39 1.69
C THR A 530 25.90 -14.80 3.12
N SER A 531 26.24 -13.85 3.98
CA SER A 531 26.40 -14.09 5.42
C SER A 531 26.12 -12.83 6.22
N LEU A 532 25.61 -13.01 7.42
CA LEU A 532 25.55 -11.99 8.46
C LEU A 532 26.12 -12.61 9.73
N THR A 533 27.16 -11.99 10.27
CA THR A 533 27.77 -12.36 11.54
C THR A 533 27.37 -11.30 12.56
N PRO A 534 26.47 -11.61 13.50
CA PRO A 534 26.05 -10.66 14.52
C PRO A 534 27.23 -10.12 15.32
N SER A 535 27.18 -8.84 15.67
CA SER A 535 28.25 -8.19 16.47
C SER A 535 28.15 -8.47 17.96
N SER A 536 26.97 -8.88 18.43
CA SER A 536 26.68 -9.17 19.84
C SER A 536 25.64 -10.28 19.95
N PHE A 537 25.66 -10.96 21.10
CA PHE A 537 24.72 -11.99 21.48
C PHE A 537 24.30 -11.78 22.93
N ASP A 538 23.12 -12.29 23.29
CA ASP A 538 22.62 -12.38 24.66
C ASP A 538 22.39 -11.03 25.38
N SER A 539 22.46 -9.92 24.64
CA SER A 539 22.14 -8.55 25.07
C SER A 539 20.96 -7.98 24.27
N VAL A 540 20.23 -7.02 24.86
CA VAL A 540 19.25 -6.21 24.12
C VAL A 540 20.00 -5.20 23.26
N GLU A 541 19.71 -5.24 21.95
CA GLU A 541 20.25 -4.33 20.96
C GLU A 541 19.16 -3.38 20.49
N THR A 542 19.46 -2.08 20.46
CA THR A 542 18.60 -1.09 19.81
C THR A 542 18.72 -1.18 18.30
N ALA A 543 17.60 -1.10 17.59
CA ALA A 543 17.55 -1.12 16.14
C ALA A 543 16.73 0.05 15.58
N SER A 544 16.95 0.33 14.30
CA SER A 544 16.19 1.32 13.53
C SER A 544 15.95 0.77 12.12
N THR A 545 15.51 -0.49 12.06
CA THR A 545 15.38 -1.24 10.80
C THR A 545 13.92 -1.30 10.39
N GLY A 546 13.58 -0.68 9.27
CA GLY A 546 12.23 -0.79 8.70
C GLY A 546 11.89 -2.24 8.35
N ILE A 547 10.66 -2.65 8.64
CA ILE A 547 10.15 -4.01 8.40
C ILE A 547 8.73 -3.93 7.83
N LYS A 548 8.39 -4.83 6.90
CA LYS A 548 7.07 -4.90 6.28
C LYS A 548 6.24 -6.04 6.84
N ALA A 549 4.92 -5.89 6.81
CA ALA A 549 4.01 -6.97 7.12
C ALA A 549 4.29 -8.18 6.21
N GLY A 550 4.52 -9.35 6.81
CA GLY A 550 4.93 -10.55 6.09
C GLY A 550 6.43 -10.76 5.92
N ASP A 551 7.28 -9.84 6.39
CA ASP A 551 8.72 -10.08 6.44
C ASP A 551 9.07 -11.12 7.52
N PRO A 552 10.14 -11.93 7.34
CA PRO A 552 10.62 -12.86 8.35
C PRO A 552 11.02 -12.17 9.67
N ILE A 553 10.46 -12.64 10.79
CA ILE A 553 10.87 -12.26 12.14
C ILE A 553 11.86 -13.26 12.73
N GLY A 554 11.63 -14.55 12.52
CA GLY A 554 12.46 -15.63 13.05
C GLY A 554 11.74 -16.97 12.97
N TYR A 555 12.27 -18.00 13.63
CA TYR A 555 11.68 -19.34 13.72
C TYR A 555 11.33 -19.66 15.18
N LEU A 556 10.50 -20.68 15.40
CA LEU A 556 10.13 -21.12 16.74
C LEU A 556 11.39 -21.59 17.51
N GLY A 557 11.62 -21.05 18.71
CA GLY A 557 12.69 -21.50 19.58
C GLY A 557 12.23 -22.63 20.50
N LEU A 558 13.17 -23.48 20.90
CA LEU A 558 12.93 -24.52 21.91
C LEU A 558 12.71 -23.88 23.29
N THR A 559 11.72 -24.40 24.00
CA THR A 559 11.53 -24.21 25.45
C THR A 559 11.28 -25.56 26.10
N GLU A 560 12.12 -25.91 27.07
CA GLU A 560 11.96 -27.08 27.92
C GLU A 560 11.40 -26.66 29.28
N ASN A 561 10.28 -27.25 29.68
CA ASN A 561 9.61 -26.99 30.96
C ASN A 561 9.60 -28.25 31.82
N LEU A 562 9.60 -28.04 33.14
CA LEU A 562 9.44 -29.12 34.12
C LEU A 562 8.00 -29.63 34.12
N THR A 563 7.83 -30.94 34.27
CA THR A 563 6.51 -31.57 34.45
C THR A 563 6.20 -31.88 35.93
N GLY A 564 7.13 -31.58 36.84
CA GLY A 564 6.99 -31.76 38.29
C GLY A 564 8.33 -31.72 39.02
N GLU A 565 8.28 -31.72 40.36
CA GLU A 565 9.44 -31.59 41.26
C GLU A 565 10.43 -32.78 41.18
N GLU A 566 10.00 -33.90 40.59
CA GLU A 566 10.85 -35.06 40.30
C GLU A 566 11.80 -34.84 39.09
N GLY A 567 11.61 -33.74 38.34
CA GLY A 567 12.49 -33.34 37.24
C GLY A 567 12.16 -33.97 35.88
N GLY A 568 10.91 -34.36 35.67
CA GLY A 568 10.41 -34.68 34.31
C GLY A 568 10.48 -33.45 33.40
N ILE A 569 10.77 -33.65 32.10
CA ILE A 569 10.87 -32.57 31.12
C ILE A 569 9.83 -32.77 30.02
N SER A 570 9.19 -31.67 29.64
CA SER A 570 8.45 -31.53 28.39
C SER A 570 9.13 -30.49 27.52
N SER A 571 9.30 -30.79 26.24
CA SER A 571 9.98 -29.91 25.29
C SER A 571 9.01 -29.52 24.17
N LYS A 572 8.98 -28.23 23.80
CA LYS A 572 8.21 -27.74 22.65
C LYS A 572 8.94 -26.59 21.96
N HIS A 573 8.78 -26.47 20.65
CA HIS A 573 9.18 -25.25 19.94
C HIS A 573 8.01 -24.29 19.93
N GLN A 574 8.24 -23.05 20.35
CA GLN A 574 7.19 -22.03 20.37
C GLN A 574 7.74 -20.62 20.25
N VAL A 575 6.85 -19.68 19.91
CA VAL A 575 7.04 -18.24 20.04
C VAL A 575 5.90 -17.69 20.87
N HIS A 576 6.18 -16.71 21.72
CA HIS A 576 5.16 -15.90 22.39
C HIS A 576 5.00 -14.58 21.63
N VAL A 577 3.77 -14.25 21.25
CA VAL A 577 3.45 -13.07 20.44
C VAL A 577 2.49 -12.16 21.17
N GLU A 578 2.86 -10.90 21.33
CA GLU A 578 2.01 -9.86 21.93
C GLU A 578 1.74 -8.72 20.96
N ILE A 579 0.61 -8.05 21.15
CA ILE A 579 0.34 -6.71 20.64
C ILE A 579 -0.06 -5.84 21.81
N PHE A 580 0.66 -4.74 22.03
CA PHE A 580 0.36 -3.84 23.14
C PHE A 580 0.62 -2.38 22.80
N THR A 581 0.05 -1.47 23.59
CA THR A 581 0.37 -0.05 23.57
C THR A 581 0.56 0.48 24.99
N ALA A 582 1.36 1.54 25.13
CA ALA A 582 1.47 2.32 26.36
C ALA A 582 0.73 3.67 26.26
N GLU A 583 -0.05 3.89 25.19
CA GLU A 583 -0.78 5.12 24.92
C GLU A 583 -2.21 5.07 25.47
N ALA A 584 -2.57 6.06 26.29
CA ALA A 584 -3.92 6.17 26.87
C ALA A 584 -4.98 6.52 25.81
N GLU A 585 -4.54 7.07 24.68
CA GLU A 585 -5.32 7.38 23.47
C GLU A 585 -6.05 6.16 22.90
N VAL A 586 -5.70 4.93 23.32
CA VAL A 586 -6.46 3.73 23.01
C VAL A 586 -7.96 3.90 23.30
N LYS A 587 -8.33 4.58 24.40
CA LYS A 587 -9.75 4.80 24.77
C LYS A 587 -10.49 5.65 23.72
N GLU A 588 -9.80 6.59 23.09
CA GLU A 588 -10.36 7.41 22.01
C GLU A 588 -10.35 6.68 20.67
N PHE A 589 -9.30 5.89 20.42
CA PHE A 589 -9.16 5.06 19.24
C PHE A 589 -10.35 4.10 19.08
N LEU A 590 -10.76 3.44 20.17
CA LEU A 590 -11.87 2.48 20.15
C LEU A 590 -13.23 3.12 19.80
N LYS A 591 -13.36 4.43 20.00
CA LYS A 591 -14.60 5.20 19.81
C LYS A 591 -14.77 5.76 18.41
N ASN A 592 -13.78 5.59 17.52
CA ASN A 592 -13.77 6.20 16.19
C ASN A 592 -14.00 7.73 16.26
N ILE A 593 -13.22 8.45 17.08
CA ILE A 593 -13.40 9.91 17.25
C ILE A 593 -13.22 10.72 15.96
N ALA A 594 -12.53 10.16 14.96
CA ALA A 594 -12.45 10.76 13.62
C ALA A 594 -13.75 10.61 12.82
N GLY A 595 -14.72 9.82 13.29
CA GLY A 595 -16.03 9.63 12.67
C GLY A 595 -15.96 8.99 11.29
N LEU A 596 -15.02 8.06 11.08
CA LEU A 596 -14.83 7.41 9.80
C LEU A 596 -16.03 6.54 9.46
N LYS A 597 -16.59 6.74 8.26
CA LYS A 597 -17.68 5.91 7.70
C LYS A 597 -17.24 5.04 6.52
N THR A 598 -15.98 5.17 6.13
CA THR A 598 -15.29 4.37 5.11
C THR A 598 -14.75 3.07 5.70
N GLY A 599 -14.49 2.07 4.86
CA GLY A 599 -14.04 0.75 5.29
C GLY A 599 -15.18 -0.26 5.43
N LYS A 600 -14.89 -1.45 5.94
CA LYS A 600 -15.86 -2.53 6.14
C LYS A 600 -17.02 -2.06 7.02
N GLN A 601 -18.24 -2.27 6.55
CA GLN A 601 -19.45 -1.80 7.21
C GLN A 601 -20.18 -2.91 7.94
N TYR A 602 -20.82 -2.54 9.04
CA TYR A 602 -21.64 -3.43 9.84
C TYR A 602 -22.97 -2.78 10.12
N LEU A 603 -24.03 -3.59 10.12
CA LEU A 603 -25.32 -3.21 10.65
C LEU A 603 -25.28 -3.36 12.17
N TYR A 604 -25.42 -2.24 12.87
CA TYR A 604 -25.44 -2.21 14.33
C TYR A 604 -26.88 -2.34 14.83
N LEU A 605 -27.12 -3.32 15.69
CA LEU A 605 -28.38 -3.54 16.38
C LEU A 605 -28.14 -3.30 17.86
N ALA A 606 -28.78 -2.26 18.40
CA ALA A 606 -28.73 -1.99 19.82
C ALA A 606 -29.47 -3.08 20.61
N LYS A 607 -29.14 -3.20 21.89
CA LYS A 607 -29.97 -3.93 22.85
C LYS A 607 -31.43 -3.46 22.76
N ASP A 608 -32.35 -4.40 22.98
CA ASP A 608 -33.81 -4.25 22.91
C ASP A 608 -34.37 -4.02 21.49
N THR A 609 -33.53 -4.10 20.44
CA THR A 609 -33.99 -4.05 19.05
C THR A 609 -34.99 -5.18 18.78
N LYS A 610 -36.15 -4.83 18.22
CA LYS A 610 -37.17 -5.80 17.80
C LYS A 610 -36.96 -6.18 16.34
N LEU A 611 -36.74 -7.47 16.09
CA LEU A 611 -36.69 -8.00 14.73
C LEU A 611 -38.12 -8.26 14.23
N LYS A 612 -38.41 -7.88 12.98
CA LYS A 612 -39.68 -8.26 12.34
C LYS A 612 -39.55 -9.71 11.84
N VAL A 613 -40.47 -10.58 12.26
CA VAL A 613 -40.49 -11.99 11.85
C VAL A 613 -41.08 -12.12 10.44
N LYS A 614 -40.59 -13.08 9.63
CA LYS A 614 -41.19 -13.42 8.34
C LYS A 614 -42.63 -13.93 8.55
N ALA A 615 -43.50 -13.72 7.56
CA ALA A 615 -44.98 -13.76 7.64
C ALA A 615 -45.66 -15.11 8.06
N SER A 616 -44.98 -16.02 8.77
CA SER A 616 -45.51 -17.30 9.23
C SER A 616 -45.00 -17.77 10.61
N ALA A 617 -44.36 -16.91 11.41
CA ALA A 617 -43.91 -17.25 12.77
C ALA A 617 -44.28 -16.18 13.81
N THR A 618 -44.43 -16.61 15.06
CA THR A 618 -44.76 -15.79 16.24
C THR A 618 -43.66 -14.77 16.53
N GLU A 619 -44.00 -13.64 17.16
CA GLU A 619 -43.07 -12.55 17.52
C GLU A 619 -41.73 -13.07 18.10
N THR A 620 -40.60 -12.59 17.57
CA THR A 620 -39.28 -12.80 18.18
C THR A 620 -39.12 -11.88 19.39
N ALA A 621 -38.59 -12.42 20.50
CA ALA A 621 -38.18 -11.63 21.65
C ALA A 621 -37.21 -10.50 21.24
N PRO A 622 -37.24 -9.33 21.90
CA PRO A 622 -36.25 -8.28 21.66
C PRO A 622 -34.83 -8.80 21.96
N LEU A 623 -33.84 -8.27 21.22
CA LEU A 623 -32.44 -8.63 21.45
C LEU A 623 -32.01 -8.23 22.87
N LYS A 624 -31.30 -9.12 23.57
CA LYS A 624 -30.88 -8.88 24.96
C LYS A 624 -29.52 -8.21 25.07
N LYS A 625 -28.70 -8.29 24.02
CA LYS A 625 -27.43 -7.58 23.88
C LYS A 625 -27.34 -6.88 22.53
N GLU A 626 -26.32 -6.04 22.39
CA GLU A 626 -25.98 -5.40 21.13
C GLU A 626 -25.30 -6.37 20.17
N HIS A 627 -25.46 -6.12 18.86
CA HIS A 627 -24.86 -6.93 17.79
C HIS A 627 -24.35 -6.05 16.67
N ALA A 628 -23.21 -6.44 16.10
CA ALA A 628 -22.70 -5.87 14.86
C ALA A 628 -22.60 -6.96 13.80
N ILE A 629 -23.45 -6.84 12.78
CA ILE A 629 -23.54 -7.84 11.71
C ILE A 629 -22.79 -7.32 10.50
N ASP A 630 -21.86 -8.11 9.98
CA ASP A 630 -21.21 -7.81 8.71
C ASP A 630 -22.27 -7.52 7.63
N LEU A 631 -22.26 -6.31 7.07
CA LEU A 631 -23.32 -5.87 6.17
C LEU A 631 -23.42 -6.77 4.92
N ALA A 632 -22.30 -7.38 4.51
CA ALA A 632 -22.25 -8.38 3.43
C ALA A 632 -23.10 -9.63 3.73
N LYS A 633 -23.29 -9.97 5.02
CA LYS A 633 -24.09 -11.10 5.49
C LYS A 633 -25.56 -10.74 5.75
N ALA A 634 -25.95 -9.48 5.57
CA ALA A 634 -27.30 -8.99 5.77
C ALA A 634 -27.97 -8.64 4.43
N PRO A 635 -28.49 -9.63 3.68
CA PRO A 635 -29.06 -9.36 2.35
C PRO A 635 -30.28 -8.44 2.45
N VAL A 636 -30.45 -7.59 1.44
CA VAL A 636 -31.61 -6.71 1.32
C VAL A 636 -32.75 -7.47 0.64
N ILE A 637 -33.89 -7.55 1.31
CA ILE A 637 -35.14 -8.07 0.75
C ILE A 637 -36.18 -6.96 0.65
N LYS A 638 -37.13 -7.10 -0.27
CA LYS A 638 -38.22 -6.14 -0.48
C LYS A 638 -39.54 -6.70 0.03
N GLU A 639 -40.16 -6.03 0.99
CA GLU A 639 -41.50 -6.38 1.50
C GLU A 639 -42.36 -5.11 1.56
N ASN A 640 -43.58 -5.17 1.02
CA ASN A 640 -44.52 -4.04 0.98
C ASN A 640 -43.93 -2.75 0.40
N ASN A 641 -43.09 -2.89 -0.63
CA ASN A 641 -42.36 -1.81 -1.30
C ASN A 641 -41.31 -1.08 -0.43
N GLU A 642 -40.96 -1.64 0.73
CA GLU A 642 -39.87 -1.17 1.59
C GLU A 642 -38.68 -2.14 1.54
N ASP A 643 -37.47 -1.62 1.69
CA ASP A 643 -36.25 -2.40 1.79
C ASP A 643 -35.98 -2.79 3.25
N TRP A 644 -35.65 -4.06 3.47
CA TRP A 644 -35.32 -4.64 4.77
C TRP A 644 -34.01 -5.40 4.71
N TYR A 645 -33.19 -5.30 5.73
CA TYR A 645 -32.06 -6.21 5.95
C TYR A 645 -32.59 -7.49 6.62
N GLU A 646 -32.29 -8.64 6.03
CA GLU A 646 -32.45 -9.92 6.71
C GLU A 646 -31.22 -10.21 7.57
N VAL A 647 -31.43 -10.50 8.85
CA VAL A 647 -30.36 -10.70 9.83
C VAL A 647 -30.55 -11.99 10.59
N SER A 648 -29.45 -12.63 10.96
CA SER A 648 -29.41 -13.77 11.88
C SER A 648 -28.31 -13.54 12.90
N VAL A 649 -28.65 -13.58 14.19
CA VAL A 649 -27.75 -13.30 15.31
C VAL A 649 -27.89 -14.35 16.40
N VAL A 650 -26.80 -14.63 17.13
CA VAL A 650 -26.84 -15.51 18.31
C VAL A 650 -26.89 -14.65 19.57
N ASP A 651 -28.08 -14.59 20.17
CA ASP A 651 -28.41 -13.79 21.35
C ASP A 651 -28.68 -14.74 22.53
N ASP A 652 -27.90 -14.67 23.61
CA ASP A 652 -27.97 -15.63 24.74
C ASP A 652 -28.03 -17.11 24.33
N ASN A 653 -27.13 -17.54 23.44
CA ASN A 653 -27.08 -18.90 22.87
C ASN A 653 -28.34 -19.32 22.08
N GLN A 654 -29.21 -18.37 21.72
CA GLN A 654 -30.36 -18.60 20.83
C GLN A 654 -30.15 -17.88 19.51
N THR A 655 -30.33 -18.60 18.40
CA THR A 655 -30.30 -17.99 17.07
C THR A 655 -31.62 -17.28 16.81
N LEU A 656 -31.57 -15.96 16.67
CA LEU A 656 -32.70 -15.11 16.30
C LEU A 656 -32.53 -14.65 14.85
N THR A 657 -33.55 -14.87 14.03
CA THR A 657 -33.56 -14.45 12.62
C THR A 657 -34.77 -13.56 12.36
N GLY A 658 -34.57 -12.44 11.67
CA GLY A 658 -35.65 -11.54 11.33
C GLY A 658 -35.21 -10.38 10.43
N LEU A 659 -36.06 -9.37 10.34
CA LEU A 659 -35.90 -8.25 9.42
C LEU A 659 -35.72 -6.93 10.18
N VAL A 660 -34.80 -6.11 9.69
CA VAL A 660 -34.51 -4.75 10.17
C VAL A 660 -34.76 -3.77 9.03
N LYS A 661 -35.55 -2.73 9.29
CA LYS A 661 -35.88 -1.75 8.25
C LYS A 661 -34.61 -1.04 7.81
N LYS A 662 -34.33 -1.01 6.50
CA LYS A 662 -33.09 -0.40 5.98
C LYS A 662 -33.06 1.11 6.22
N THR A 663 -34.20 1.78 6.03
CA THR A 663 -34.33 3.21 6.32
C THR A 663 -34.20 3.46 7.82
N GLY A 664 -33.22 4.27 8.22
CA GLY A 664 -32.94 4.59 9.62
C GLY A 664 -32.08 3.55 10.35
N ALA A 665 -31.65 2.48 9.67
CA ALA A 665 -30.74 1.50 10.24
C ALA A 665 -29.38 2.14 10.55
N GLN A 666 -28.81 1.83 11.70
CA GLN A 666 -27.50 2.35 12.10
C GLN A 666 -26.39 1.51 11.45
N LEU A 667 -25.58 2.14 10.60
CA LEU A 667 -24.37 1.54 10.07
C LEU A 667 -23.15 2.05 10.84
N ILE A 668 -22.24 1.13 11.15
CA ILE A 668 -20.95 1.40 11.78
C ILE A 668 -19.84 0.82 10.88
N THR A 669 -18.57 1.11 11.20
CA THR A 669 -17.41 0.62 10.44
C THR A 669 -16.49 -0.26 11.28
N GLN A 670 -15.46 -0.86 10.67
CA GLN A 670 -14.43 -1.55 11.44
C GLN A 670 -13.68 -0.64 12.44
N HIS A 671 -13.86 0.68 12.35
CA HIS A 671 -13.23 1.64 13.26
C HIS A 671 -14.01 1.85 14.56
N ASP A 672 -15.29 1.45 14.63
CA ASP A 672 -16.14 1.58 15.82
C ASP A 672 -15.94 0.39 16.79
N TRP A 673 -14.74 0.20 17.33
CA TRP A 673 -14.36 -1.01 18.09
C TRP A 673 -15.28 -1.28 19.29
N GLU A 674 -15.65 -0.26 20.07
CA GLU A 674 -16.58 -0.45 21.20
C GLU A 674 -17.90 -1.06 20.73
N LYS A 675 -18.46 -0.56 19.62
CA LYS A 675 -19.73 -1.07 19.05
C LYS A 675 -19.57 -2.43 18.36
N LEU A 676 -18.35 -2.83 18.05
CA LEU A 676 -18.00 -4.19 17.60
C LEU A 676 -17.82 -5.17 18.78
N GLY A 677 -17.98 -4.69 20.02
CA GLY A 677 -17.89 -5.48 21.24
C GLY A 677 -16.49 -5.51 21.87
N PHE A 678 -15.58 -4.60 21.49
CA PHE A 678 -14.32 -4.45 22.22
C PHE A 678 -14.56 -3.77 23.56
N GLN A 679 -14.02 -4.38 24.63
CA GLN A 679 -14.23 -3.93 26.00
C GLN A 679 -12.91 -3.91 26.75
N ILE A 680 -12.69 -2.86 27.54
CA ILE A 680 -11.48 -2.72 28.35
C ILE A 680 -11.70 -3.46 29.67
N VAL A 681 -10.72 -4.28 30.05
CA VAL A 681 -10.60 -4.90 31.38
C VAL A 681 -9.37 -4.28 32.04
N GLU A 682 -9.58 -3.50 33.09
CA GLU A 682 -8.50 -2.76 33.76
C GLU A 682 -8.14 -3.41 35.10
N GLU A 683 -6.85 -3.68 35.29
CA GLU A 683 -6.29 -3.90 36.60
C GLU A 683 -6.23 -2.54 37.33
N THR A 684 -7.14 -2.33 38.27
CA THR A 684 -7.25 -1.06 39.00
C THR A 684 -6.45 -1.06 40.30
N ASN A 685 -5.91 -2.21 40.72
CA ASN A 685 -5.07 -2.30 41.89
C ASN A 685 -3.68 -1.68 41.64
N THR A 686 -3.42 -0.55 42.29
CA THR A 686 -2.11 0.15 42.22
C THR A 686 -0.92 -0.66 42.76
N THR A 687 -1.20 -1.76 43.46
CA THR A 687 -0.21 -2.73 43.98
C THR A 687 -0.29 -4.08 43.27
N ALA A 688 -0.96 -4.15 42.11
CA ALA A 688 -1.15 -5.39 41.37
C ALA A 688 0.16 -6.15 41.16
N ASP A 689 0.16 -7.41 41.58
CA ASP A 689 1.28 -8.32 41.54
C ASP A 689 1.39 -9.06 40.19
N GLY A 690 0.60 -8.65 39.19
CA GLY A 690 0.53 -9.30 37.88
C GLY A 690 -0.37 -10.54 37.87
N PHE A 691 -1.00 -10.90 38.98
CA PHE A 691 -2.04 -11.91 39.04
C PHE A 691 -3.40 -11.24 39.09
N LEU A 692 -4.29 -11.68 38.21
CA LEU A 692 -5.68 -11.24 38.13
C LEU A 692 -6.42 -11.54 39.44
N ASP A 693 -7.08 -10.53 39.99
CA ASP A 693 -8.15 -10.69 40.97
C ASP A 693 -9.53 -10.66 40.28
N PRO A 694 -10.19 -11.81 40.06
CA PRO A 694 -11.47 -11.84 39.35
C PRO A 694 -12.59 -11.14 40.14
N ASP A 695 -12.49 -11.04 41.47
CA ASP A 695 -13.51 -10.40 42.30
C ASP A 695 -13.49 -8.87 42.19
N ASP A 696 -12.39 -8.29 41.71
CA ASP A 696 -12.25 -6.85 41.47
C ASP A 696 -12.43 -6.45 39.99
N MET A 697 -12.85 -7.40 39.14
CA MET A 697 -13.09 -7.14 37.71
C MET A 697 -14.49 -6.60 37.39
N PRO A 698 -14.66 -5.94 36.22
CA PRO A 698 -15.98 -5.53 35.73
C PRO A 698 -16.98 -6.70 35.61
N PRO A 699 -18.30 -6.45 35.80
CA PRO A 699 -19.31 -7.51 35.76
C PRO A 699 -19.31 -8.37 34.48
N PHE A 700 -19.13 -7.75 33.31
CA PHE A 700 -19.11 -8.49 32.03
C PHE A 700 -17.96 -9.51 31.98
N PHE A 701 -16.82 -9.20 32.60
CA PHE A 701 -15.68 -10.10 32.67
C PHE A 701 -15.97 -11.25 33.63
N LYS A 702 -16.55 -10.96 34.80
CA LYS A 702 -16.96 -11.99 35.77
C LYS A 702 -17.97 -12.97 35.18
N ASP A 703 -18.95 -12.48 34.44
CA ASP A 703 -19.95 -13.32 33.77
C ASP A 703 -19.30 -14.25 32.73
N LEU A 704 -18.37 -13.70 31.93
CA LEU A 704 -17.65 -14.48 30.92
C LEU A 704 -16.68 -15.49 31.56
N PHE A 705 -16.00 -15.10 32.64
CA PHE A 705 -15.11 -15.95 33.42
C PHE A 705 -15.88 -17.13 34.03
N ALA A 706 -17.01 -16.87 34.68
CA ALA A 706 -17.88 -17.90 35.25
C ALA A 706 -18.49 -18.83 34.18
N LYS A 707 -18.66 -18.37 32.94
CA LYS A 707 -19.09 -19.23 31.82
C LYS A 707 -18.01 -20.22 31.38
N ILE A 708 -16.73 -19.85 31.53
CA ILE A 708 -15.58 -20.67 31.13
C ILE A 708 -15.21 -21.67 32.24
N ASP A 709 -15.28 -21.24 33.50
CA ASP A 709 -15.12 -22.08 34.70
C ASP A 709 -16.27 -23.11 34.77
N LYS A 710 -16.02 -24.33 34.28
CA LYS A 710 -17.05 -25.38 34.18
C LYS A 710 -17.18 -26.16 35.48
N ASN A 711 -16.08 -26.31 36.22
CA ASN A 711 -16.06 -27.07 37.47
C ASN A 711 -16.49 -26.22 38.68
N ASN A 712 -16.67 -24.91 38.50
CA ASN A 712 -17.05 -23.91 39.50
C ASN A 712 -16.08 -23.85 40.69
N ASP A 713 -14.79 -24.10 40.45
CA ASP A 713 -13.74 -23.99 41.47
C ASP A 713 -13.20 -22.57 41.64
N LYS A 714 -13.75 -21.61 40.87
CA LYS A 714 -13.36 -20.19 40.82
C LYS A 714 -11.99 -19.94 40.18
N GLU A 715 -11.43 -20.94 39.53
CA GLU A 715 -10.24 -20.85 38.69
C GLU A 715 -10.63 -21.15 37.24
N VAL A 716 -9.87 -20.62 36.29
CA VAL A 716 -10.00 -21.02 34.88
C VAL A 716 -8.73 -21.75 34.50
N SER A 717 -8.84 -23.07 34.38
CA SER A 717 -7.73 -23.91 33.95
C SER A 717 -7.42 -23.71 32.46
N SER A 718 -6.20 -24.08 32.06
CA SER A 718 -5.78 -24.03 30.65
C SER A 718 -6.66 -24.91 29.75
N ASP A 719 -7.13 -26.05 30.27
CA ASP A 719 -7.99 -26.98 29.55
C ASP A 719 -9.41 -26.42 29.38
N GLU A 720 -9.97 -25.79 30.42
CA GLU A 720 -11.28 -25.13 30.34
C GLU A 720 -11.27 -23.98 29.35
N LEU A 721 -10.21 -23.16 29.38
CA LEU A 721 -10.05 -22.05 28.45
C LEU A 721 -9.87 -22.56 27.01
N SER A 722 -8.99 -23.53 26.78
CA SER A 722 -8.80 -24.14 25.45
C SER A 722 -10.10 -24.73 24.89
N GLU A 723 -10.88 -25.42 25.71
CA GLU A 723 -12.17 -25.97 25.31
C GLU A 723 -13.22 -24.87 25.05
N ALA A 724 -13.28 -23.84 25.88
CA ALA A 724 -14.21 -22.72 25.71
C ALA A 724 -13.91 -21.90 24.44
N LEU A 725 -12.63 -21.72 24.08
CA LEU A 725 -12.22 -20.97 22.89
C LEU A 725 -12.53 -21.69 21.57
N LYS A 726 -12.89 -22.99 21.59
CA LYS A 726 -13.47 -23.68 20.41
C LYS A 726 -14.88 -23.20 20.09
N ASN A 727 -15.60 -22.65 21.09
CA ASN A 727 -16.90 -22.03 20.86
C ASN A 727 -16.72 -20.61 20.32
N LYS A 728 -17.18 -20.39 19.09
CA LYS A 728 -17.01 -19.11 18.39
C LYS A 728 -17.52 -17.90 19.20
N ASP A 729 -18.70 -17.95 19.78
CA ASP A 729 -19.26 -16.80 20.50
C ASP A 729 -18.45 -16.43 21.74
N THR A 730 -17.96 -17.44 22.46
CA THR A 730 -17.14 -17.25 23.66
C THR A 730 -15.77 -16.71 23.27
N ARG A 731 -15.15 -17.27 22.23
CA ARG A 731 -13.88 -16.81 21.66
C ARG A 731 -13.96 -15.38 21.12
N ASP A 732 -15.03 -15.03 20.41
CA ASP A 732 -15.22 -13.68 19.86
C ASP A 732 -15.38 -12.64 20.98
N GLN A 733 -16.04 -12.97 22.09
CA GLN A 733 -16.11 -12.09 23.28
C GLN A 733 -14.74 -11.98 23.97
N TRP A 734 -14.07 -13.10 24.19
CA TRP A 734 -12.80 -13.17 24.90
C TRP A 734 -11.66 -12.46 24.15
N SER A 735 -11.57 -12.66 22.85
CA SER A 735 -10.54 -12.03 21.99
C SER A 735 -10.73 -10.53 21.78
N ARG A 736 -11.89 -9.98 22.13
CA ARG A 736 -12.19 -8.54 22.07
C ARG A 736 -11.98 -7.82 23.40
N LEU A 737 -11.52 -8.53 24.42
CA LEU A 737 -11.05 -7.92 25.66
C LEU A 737 -9.71 -7.21 25.43
N ILE A 738 -9.60 -5.98 25.93
CA ILE A 738 -8.37 -5.18 25.92
C ILE A 738 -7.92 -5.05 27.36
N ALA A 739 -6.83 -5.72 27.70
CA ALA A 739 -6.39 -5.85 29.07
C ALA A 739 -5.39 -4.76 29.43
N TYR A 740 -5.63 -4.03 30.50
CA TYR A 740 -4.67 -3.06 31.03
C TYR A 740 -4.05 -3.62 32.31
N HIS A 741 -2.81 -4.09 32.24
CA HIS A 741 -2.10 -4.70 33.37
C HIS A 741 -0.58 -4.47 33.30
N PRO A 742 0.17 -4.71 34.40
CA PRO A 742 1.62 -4.68 34.37
C PRO A 742 2.20 -5.78 33.45
N THR A 743 3.10 -5.40 32.54
CA THR A 743 3.82 -6.35 31.67
C THR A 743 4.68 -7.33 32.47
N GLU A 744 4.76 -8.58 32.03
CA GLU A 744 5.60 -9.62 32.66
C GLU A 744 7.10 -9.41 32.40
N TRP A 745 7.46 -8.63 31.38
CA TRP A 745 8.84 -8.48 30.91
C TRP A 745 9.69 -7.45 31.68
N LYS A 746 9.12 -6.83 32.72
CA LYS A 746 9.80 -5.77 33.50
C LYS A 746 10.51 -6.28 34.74
N ASP A 747 9.73 -6.80 35.69
CA ASP A 747 10.24 -7.00 37.03
C ASP A 747 10.95 -8.35 37.17
N LYS A 748 12.14 -8.33 37.79
CA LYS A 748 12.87 -9.54 38.17
C LYS A 748 12.20 -10.26 39.33
N SER A 749 12.47 -11.55 39.48
CA SER A 749 11.86 -12.49 40.42
C SER A 749 11.99 -12.10 41.90
N GLY A 750 12.95 -11.25 42.26
CA GLY A 750 13.12 -10.73 43.62
C GLY A 750 12.22 -9.52 43.96
N SER A 751 11.46 -9.00 43.00
CA SER A 751 10.52 -7.89 43.24
C SER A 751 9.26 -8.34 43.97
N ALA A 752 8.59 -7.40 44.66
CA ALA A 752 7.36 -7.67 45.41
C ALA A 752 6.24 -8.27 44.53
N LYS A 753 6.22 -7.93 43.24
CA LYS A 753 5.31 -8.49 42.23
C LYS A 753 5.31 -10.03 42.22
N TRP A 754 6.47 -10.66 42.39
CA TRP A 754 6.59 -12.12 42.31
C TRP A 754 6.40 -12.84 43.65
N SER A 755 6.01 -12.14 44.73
CA SER A 755 5.85 -12.75 46.06
C SER A 755 4.78 -13.86 46.08
N LYS A 756 3.75 -13.75 45.24
CA LYS A 756 2.71 -14.79 45.11
C LYS A 756 3.24 -16.09 44.50
N LEU A 757 4.27 -16.02 43.66
CA LEU A 757 4.95 -17.20 43.12
C LEU A 757 5.62 -18.02 44.23
N ASP A 758 6.20 -17.34 45.24
CA ASP A 758 6.80 -18.01 46.40
C ASP A 758 5.77 -18.82 47.19
N ALA A 759 4.56 -18.28 47.36
CA ALA A 759 3.46 -18.99 48.01
C ALA A 759 2.94 -20.15 47.15
N LEU A 760 2.78 -19.94 45.83
CA LEU A 760 2.27 -20.97 44.90
C LEU A 760 3.20 -22.18 44.79
N LEU A 761 4.51 -21.98 44.95
CA LEU A 761 5.52 -23.04 44.82
C LEU A 761 6.23 -23.36 46.14
N GLU A 762 5.63 -23.02 47.29
CA GLU A 762 6.22 -23.26 48.62
C GLU A 762 6.62 -24.74 48.82
N THR A 763 5.81 -25.67 48.30
CA THR A 763 6.04 -27.12 48.38
C THR A 763 6.95 -27.67 47.27
N SER A 764 7.35 -26.83 46.30
CA SER A 764 8.16 -27.20 45.14
C SER A 764 9.39 -26.28 44.99
N PRO A 765 10.31 -26.28 45.98
CA PRO A 765 11.40 -25.31 46.06
C PRO A 765 12.42 -25.39 44.90
N LYS A 766 12.60 -26.56 44.28
CA LYS A 766 13.48 -26.72 43.10
C LYS A 766 12.83 -26.07 41.89
N THR A 767 11.53 -26.26 41.70
CA THR A 767 10.76 -25.60 40.64
C THR A 767 10.74 -24.09 40.85
N LEU A 768 10.51 -23.62 42.08
CA LEU A 768 10.54 -22.19 42.40
C LEU A 768 11.88 -21.54 42.03
N LYS A 769 13.00 -22.14 42.45
CA LYS A 769 14.33 -21.65 42.10
C LYS A 769 14.53 -21.58 40.58
N HIS A 770 14.12 -22.64 39.88
CA HIS A 770 14.22 -22.73 38.43
C HIS A 770 13.44 -21.63 37.70
N GLU A 771 12.18 -21.40 38.10
CA GLU A 771 11.34 -20.36 37.49
C GLU A 771 11.85 -18.95 37.81
N LYS A 772 12.34 -18.70 39.03
CA LYS A 772 12.99 -17.42 39.37
C LYS A 772 14.21 -17.11 38.50
N GLU A 773 15.07 -18.11 38.25
CA GLU A 773 16.21 -17.97 37.33
C GLU A 773 15.77 -17.59 35.91
N ARG A 774 14.68 -18.18 35.42
CA ARG A 774 14.13 -17.86 34.08
C ARG A 774 13.50 -16.47 34.02
N ILE A 775 12.69 -16.10 35.01
CA ILE A 775 12.06 -14.78 35.11
C ILE A 775 13.13 -13.68 35.05
N ASP A 776 14.21 -13.82 35.81
CA ASP A 776 15.32 -12.84 35.81
C ASP A 776 15.99 -12.69 34.45
N LYS A 777 16.02 -13.77 33.65
CA LYS A 777 16.58 -13.80 32.30
C LYS A 777 15.60 -13.33 31.22
N TYR A 778 14.30 -13.43 31.48
CA TYR A 778 13.26 -12.91 30.60
C TYR A 778 13.02 -11.42 30.79
N ALA A 779 13.26 -10.87 31.96
CA ALA A 779 13.19 -9.43 32.18
C ALA A 779 14.13 -8.67 31.24
N PHE A 780 13.59 -7.72 30.47
CA PHE A 780 14.36 -6.88 29.54
C PHE A 780 13.82 -5.45 29.42
N TRP A 781 12.65 -5.15 30.00
CA TRP A 781 11.95 -3.87 29.79
C TRP A 781 12.81 -2.65 30.13
N ASP A 782 13.59 -2.72 31.23
CA ASP A 782 14.47 -1.64 31.68
C ASP A 782 15.76 -1.52 30.84
N GLU A 783 16.07 -2.50 29.98
CA GLU A 783 17.17 -2.43 29.01
C GLU A 783 16.77 -1.66 27.74
N LEU A 784 15.47 -1.40 27.54
CA LEU A 784 14.98 -0.67 26.37
C LEU A 784 15.39 0.81 26.44
N SER A 785 15.92 1.32 25.32
CA SER A 785 16.41 2.70 25.23
C SER A 785 16.14 3.30 23.85
N GLY A 786 16.34 4.62 23.73
CA GLY A 786 16.12 5.36 22.48
C GLY A 786 14.69 5.21 21.97
N LYS A 787 14.52 4.81 20.69
CA LYS A 787 13.20 4.59 20.06
C LYS A 787 12.41 3.42 20.64
N ALA A 788 13.07 2.52 21.38
CA ALA A 788 12.45 1.36 22.01
C ALA A 788 11.98 1.65 23.45
N ALA A 789 12.33 2.81 24.02
CA ALA A 789 11.96 3.14 25.39
C ALA A 789 10.44 3.26 25.55
N ILE A 790 9.88 2.54 26.53
CA ILE A 790 8.46 2.57 26.86
C ILE A 790 8.32 3.10 28.30
N GLY A 791 7.69 4.27 28.44
CA GLY A 791 7.67 5.03 29.70
C GLY A 791 6.80 4.42 30.82
N SER A 792 6.02 3.39 30.53
CA SER A 792 5.16 2.69 31.48
C SER A 792 5.33 1.18 31.35
N SER A 793 5.15 0.47 32.46
CA SER A 793 5.01 -0.98 32.48
C SER A 793 3.56 -1.45 32.57
N LEU A 794 2.64 -0.54 32.87
CA LEU A 794 1.21 -0.75 32.67
C LEU A 794 0.90 -0.44 31.22
N VAL A 795 0.44 -1.44 30.48
CA VAL A 795 0.22 -1.37 29.04
C VAL A 795 -1.10 -2.04 28.69
N TRP A 796 -1.70 -1.62 27.59
CA TRP A 796 -2.92 -2.21 27.04
C TRP A 796 -2.54 -3.31 26.06
N HIS A 797 -2.91 -4.55 26.38
CA HIS A 797 -2.74 -5.71 25.51
C HIS A 797 -3.98 -5.95 24.66
N PHE A 798 -3.75 -6.35 23.42
CA PHE A 798 -4.79 -6.78 22.50
C PHE A 798 -4.56 -8.25 22.13
N HIS A 799 -5.65 -9.00 21.91
CA HIS A 799 -5.52 -10.32 21.30
C HIS A 799 -4.90 -10.18 19.89
N PRO A 800 -3.72 -10.78 19.61
CA PRO A 800 -3.00 -10.51 18.36
C PRO A 800 -3.78 -10.84 17.09
N VAL A 801 -4.49 -11.98 17.05
CA VAL A 801 -5.28 -12.40 15.86
C VAL A 801 -6.50 -11.50 15.61
N GLU A 802 -7.30 -11.20 16.65
CA GLU A 802 -8.49 -10.35 16.51
C GLU A 802 -8.11 -8.90 16.16
N PHE A 803 -7.06 -8.36 16.78
CA PHE A 803 -6.51 -7.04 16.42
C PHE A 803 -6.18 -6.97 14.93
N ILE A 804 -5.40 -7.93 14.42
CA ILE A 804 -5.03 -7.99 13.00
C ILE A 804 -6.25 -8.18 12.10
N THR A 805 -7.25 -8.95 12.54
CA THR A 805 -8.49 -9.17 11.78
C THR A 805 -9.25 -7.88 11.54
N ILE A 806 -9.45 -7.07 12.59
CA ILE A 806 -10.14 -5.79 12.49
C ILE A 806 -9.31 -4.77 11.71
N MET A 807 -8.00 -4.70 11.93
CA MET A 807 -7.11 -3.76 11.22
C MET A 807 -6.98 -4.08 9.73
N ARG A 808 -7.11 -5.37 9.34
CA ARG A 808 -7.12 -5.83 7.94
C ARG A 808 -8.48 -5.71 7.26
N ALA A 809 -9.55 -5.50 8.03
CA ALA A 809 -10.89 -5.49 7.48
C ALA A 809 -11.00 -4.43 6.39
N LYS A 810 -11.43 -4.84 5.21
CA LYS A 810 -11.65 -3.97 4.05
C LYS A 810 -13.11 -4.09 3.65
N LYS A 811 -13.70 -2.99 3.18
CA LYS A 811 -15.01 -3.08 2.55
C LYS A 811 -14.87 -3.93 1.29
N THR A 812 -15.81 -4.83 1.07
CA THR A 812 -15.86 -5.65 -0.15
C THR A 812 -17.20 -5.42 -0.83
N CYS A 813 -17.16 -5.21 -2.15
CA CYS A 813 -18.40 -5.04 -2.91
C CYS A 813 -18.94 -6.39 -3.40
N ASP A 814 -20.08 -6.86 -2.90
CA ASP A 814 -20.67 -8.13 -3.34
C ASP A 814 -21.58 -8.03 -4.56
N CYS A 815 -21.49 -6.90 -5.27
CA CYS A 815 -22.13 -6.74 -6.57
C CYS A 815 -21.54 -7.73 -7.58
N ASN A 816 -22.43 -8.43 -8.28
CA ASN A 816 -22.08 -9.31 -9.38
C ASN A 816 -23.00 -8.98 -10.56
N ALA A 817 -22.44 -8.37 -11.60
CA ALA A 817 -23.15 -8.10 -12.84
C ALA A 817 -23.35 -9.40 -13.66
N ILE A 818 -24.49 -9.53 -14.32
CA ILE A 818 -24.76 -10.67 -15.22
C ILE A 818 -23.88 -10.55 -16.46
N VAL A 819 -23.08 -11.58 -16.75
CA VAL A 819 -22.21 -11.65 -17.92
C VAL A 819 -22.73 -12.72 -18.87
N LYS A 820 -22.81 -12.39 -20.17
CA LYS A 820 -23.23 -13.32 -21.22
C LYS A 820 -22.11 -13.54 -22.24
N VAL A 821 -22.15 -14.67 -22.93
CA VAL A 821 -21.26 -14.91 -24.06
C VAL A 821 -21.78 -14.15 -25.28
N THR A 822 -20.90 -13.40 -25.92
CA THR A 822 -21.17 -12.74 -27.20
C THR A 822 -20.16 -13.19 -28.26
N ARG A 823 -20.29 -12.68 -29.48
CA ARG A 823 -19.36 -12.93 -30.57
C ARG A 823 -19.01 -11.67 -31.36
N TRP A 824 -17.77 -11.63 -31.84
CA TRP A 824 -17.31 -10.68 -32.86
C TRP A 824 -16.78 -11.45 -34.07
N ILE A 825 -17.18 -11.04 -35.27
CA ILE A 825 -16.77 -11.69 -36.51
C ILE A 825 -15.71 -10.81 -37.15
N SER A 826 -14.49 -11.35 -37.24
CA SER A 826 -13.39 -10.77 -38.00
C SER A 826 -13.42 -11.27 -39.45
N SER A 827 -12.58 -10.71 -40.31
CA SER A 827 -12.47 -11.16 -41.71
C SER A 827 -12.04 -12.63 -41.87
N SER A 828 -11.45 -13.25 -40.85
CA SER A 828 -10.87 -14.60 -40.92
C SER A 828 -11.39 -15.59 -39.87
N MET A 829 -12.15 -15.14 -38.86
CA MET A 829 -12.56 -15.97 -37.71
C MET A 829 -13.69 -15.32 -36.89
N THR A 830 -14.55 -16.16 -36.31
CA THR A 830 -15.49 -15.76 -35.24
C THR A 830 -14.82 -15.88 -33.87
N HIS A 831 -14.87 -14.80 -33.09
CA HIS A 831 -14.31 -14.73 -31.74
C HIS A 831 -15.44 -14.73 -30.73
N TYR A 832 -15.37 -15.61 -29.73
CA TYR A 832 -16.31 -15.63 -28.60
C TYR A 832 -15.65 -15.04 -27.36
N GLY A 833 -16.46 -14.41 -26.50
CA GLY A 833 -15.99 -13.87 -25.23
C GLY A 833 -17.11 -13.32 -24.35
N PRO A 834 -16.80 -12.99 -23.09
CA PRO A 834 -17.76 -12.44 -22.15
C PRO A 834 -18.11 -10.99 -22.47
N LEU A 835 -19.36 -10.62 -22.23
CA LEU A 835 -19.90 -9.26 -22.32
C LEU A 835 -20.91 -9.02 -21.20
N HIS A 836 -20.72 -7.93 -20.48
CA HIS A 836 -21.78 -7.25 -19.76
C HIS A 836 -22.17 -6.01 -20.56
N THR A 837 -23.40 -5.96 -21.07
CA THR A 837 -23.88 -4.88 -21.95
C THR A 837 -24.03 -3.54 -21.25
N GLY A 838 -24.13 -3.55 -19.92
CA GLY A 838 -24.48 -2.40 -19.10
C GLY A 838 -25.98 -2.14 -19.03
N ASP A 839 -26.38 -1.42 -18.00
CA ASP A 839 -27.78 -1.09 -17.68
C ASP A 839 -28.01 0.39 -17.38
N LYS A 840 -26.96 1.21 -17.29
CA LYS A 840 -27.04 2.65 -16.96
C LYS A 840 -26.43 3.53 -18.05
N GLU A 841 -27.21 4.49 -18.53
CA GLU A 841 -26.72 5.54 -19.45
C GLU A 841 -25.88 6.57 -18.70
N LEU A 842 -24.84 7.12 -19.35
CA LEU A 842 -24.03 8.16 -18.72
C LEU A 842 -24.87 9.40 -18.38
N GLY A 843 -25.86 9.72 -19.20
CA GLY A 843 -26.76 10.85 -18.99
C GLY A 843 -27.64 10.79 -17.75
N SER A 844 -27.90 9.60 -17.20
CA SER A 844 -28.72 9.44 -15.99
C SER A 844 -27.90 9.48 -14.69
N ALA A 845 -26.59 9.73 -14.77
CA ALA A 845 -25.71 9.80 -13.61
C ALA A 845 -26.04 11.01 -12.72
N PRO A 846 -26.35 10.83 -11.42
CA PRO A 846 -26.62 11.95 -10.50
C PRO A 846 -25.42 12.89 -10.30
N GLN A 847 -24.21 12.39 -10.53
CA GLN A 847 -22.94 13.12 -10.40
C GLN A 847 -22.88 14.37 -11.30
N TRP A 848 -23.65 14.41 -12.38
CA TRP A 848 -23.67 15.57 -13.27
C TRP A 848 -24.07 16.86 -12.54
N ASP A 849 -25.03 16.79 -11.61
CA ASP A 849 -25.59 17.99 -10.97
C ASP A 849 -24.60 18.60 -9.97
N GLU A 850 -23.90 17.77 -9.22
CA GLU A 850 -22.80 18.19 -8.33
C GLU A 850 -21.63 18.79 -9.11
N LEU A 851 -21.25 18.18 -10.23
CA LEU A 851 -20.14 18.68 -11.05
C LEU A 851 -20.46 20.02 -11.71
N VAL A 852 -21.70 20.23 -12.18
CA VAL A 852 -22.15 21.50 -12.76
C VAL A 852 -22.25 22.58 -11.68
N SER A 853 -22.94 22.30 -10.57
CA SER A 853 -23.11 23.28 -9.48
C SER A 853 -21.78 23.66 -8.82
N GLY A 854 -20.84 22.72 -8.73
CA GLY A 854 -19.47 22.97 -8.26
C GLY A 854 -18.56 23.68 -9.28
N GLY A 855 -19.05 24.02 -10.47
CA GLY A 855 -18.30 24.77 -11.49
C GLY A 855 -17.16 23.99 -12.17
N LYS A 856 -17.07 22.67 -11.95
CA LYS A 856 -16.04 21.82 -12.59
C LYS A 856 -16.32 21.60 -14.08
N ILE A 857 -17.60 21.60 -14.43
CA ILE A 857 -18.11 21.43 -15.80
C ILE A 857 -19.20 22.46 -16.08
N THR A 858 -19.35 22.83 -17.35
CA THR A 858 -20.40 23.75 -17.80
C THR A 858 -21.67 22.98 -18.22
N ALA A 859 -22.82 23.65 -18.20
CA ALA A 859 -24.08 23.07 -18.68
C ALA A 859 -24.01 22.65 -20.16
N ILE A 860 -23.24 23.39 -20.98
CA ILE A 860 -23.04 23.05 -22.39
C ILE A 860 -22.16 21.81 -22.55
N GLU A 861 -21.10 21.65 -21.74
CA GLU A 861 -20.28 20.42 -21.73
C GLU A 861 -21.09 19.20 -21.31
N LYS A 862 -21.93 19.32 -20.27
CA LYS A 862 -22.89 18.28 -19.89
C LYS A 862 -23.78 17.89 -21.07
N LYS A 863 -24.44 18.86 -21.72
CA LYS A 863 -25.31 18.59 -22.88
C LYS A 863 -24.58 17.86 -24.00
N ILE A 864 -23.38 18.32 -24.37
CA ILE A 864 -22.56 17.72 -25.43
C ILE A 864 -22.22 16.26 -25.09
N ILE A 865 -21.71 16.01 -23.89
CA ILE A 865 -21.22 14.68 -23.51
C ILE A 865 -22.40 13.70 -23.35
N VAL A 866 -23.50 14.13 -22.74
CA VAL A 866 -24.67 13.26 -22.56
C VAL A 866 -25.19 12.77 -23.90
N VAL A 867 -25.42 13.66 -24.87
CA VAL A 867 -25.90 13.27 -26.19
C VAL A 867 -24.89 12.39 -26.92
N MET A 868 -23.61 12.78 -26.90
CA MET A 868 -22.56 12.05 -27.60
C MET A 868 -22.33 10.66 -27.01
N SER A 869 -22.43 10.51 -25.69
CA SER A 869 -22.30 9.21 -25.03
C SER A 869 -23.35 8.19 -25.46
N GLY A 870 -24.49 8.62 -26.02
CA GLY A 870 -25.48 7.73 -26.62
C GLY A 870 -24.98 6.99 -27.88
N ASN A 871 -23.91 7.47 -28.51
CA ASN A 871 -23.21 6.74 -29.56
C ASN A 871 -22.18 5.72 -29.03
N GLU A 872 -21.95 5.69 -27.72
CA GLU A 872 -20.98 4.82 -27.05
C GLU A 872 -21.69 3.78 -26.17
N ALA A 873 -20.92 3.10 -25.32
CA ALA A 873 -21.48 2.11 -24.39
C ALA A 873 -22.08 2.76 -23.14
N LYS A 874 -22.83 1.95 -22.40
CA LYS A 874 -23.34 2.28 -21.06
C LYS A 874 -22.20 2.37 -20.04
N ILE A 875 -22.45 3.06 -18.92
CA ILE A 875 -21.51 3.33 -17.83
C ILE A 875 -20.73 2.08 -17.41
N ASN A 876 -21.42 0.96 -17.29
CA ASN A 876 -20.88 -0.30 -16.80
C ASN A 876 -20.65 -1.34 -17.89
N GLY A 877 -20.72 -0.98 -19.18
CA GLY A 877 -20.44 -1.91 -20.26
C GLY A 877 -19.00 -2.44 -20.17
N VAL A 878 -18.81 -3.77 -20.14
CA VAL A 878 -17.50 -4.43 -20.08
C VAL A 878 -17.47 -5.63 -21.01
N GLN A 879 -16.42 -5.77 -21.81
CA GLN A 879 -16.27 -6.90 -22.73
C GLN A 879 -14.84 -7.41 -22.87
N SER A 880 -14.72 -8.68 -23.29
CA SER A 880 -13.45 -9.35 -23.62
C SER A 880 -13.62 -10.33 -24.78
N TYR A 881 -14.07 -9.87 -25.95
CA TYR A 881 -14.25 -10.73 -27.14
C TYR A 881 -13.33 -10.35 -28.31
N ASP A 882 -12.85 -9.12 -28.40
CA ASP A 882 -12.10 -8.59 -29.56
C ASP A 882 -10.56 -8.67 -29.39
N SER A 883 -9.81 -7.72 -29.98
CA SER A 883 -8.35 -7.62 -29.91
C SER A 883 -7.81 -7.25 -28.53
N GLU A 884 -8.63 -6.63 -27.68
CA GLU A 884 -8.22 -6.17 -26.37
C GLU A 884 -8.37 -7.27 -25.30
N VAL A 885 -7.76 -7.07 -24.14
CA VAL A 885 -7.96 -7.94 -22.97
C VAL A 885 -9.29 -7.60 -22.32
N ILE A 886 -9.56 -6.33 -22.09
CA ILE A 886 -10.83 -5.79 -21.58
C ILE A 886 -11.09 -4.48 -22.31
N THR A 887 -12.34 -4.20 -22.64
CA THR A 887 -12.83 -2.87 -23.01
C THR A 887 -13.99 -2.53 -22.07
N ALA A 888 -13.95 -1.36 -21.43
CA ALA A 888 -14.84 -1.03 -20.33
C ALA A 888 -15.26 0.43 -20.27
N GLY A 889 -16.45 0.67 -19.70
CA GLY A 889 -16.95 1.99 -19.35
C GLY A 889 -17.67 2.69 -20.50
N ALA A 890 -18.26 3.84 -20.19
CA ALA A 890 -19.02 4.62 -21.17
C ALA A 890 -18.17 5.09 -22.36
N MET A 891 -16.86 5.31 -22.17
CA MET A 891 -15.93 5.64 -23.28
C MET A 891 -15.22 4.42 -23.88
N GLN A 892 -15.57 3.20 -23.44
CA GLN A 892 -14.97 1.95 -23.93
C GLN A 892 -13.43 1.97 -23.89
N LYS A 893 -12.85 2.32 -22.75
CA LYS A 893 -11.40 2.33 -22.52
C LYS A 893 -10.86 0.91 -22.41
N THR A 894 -9.63 0.70 -22.90
CA THR A 894 -9.10 -0.66 -23.08
C THR A 894 -7.95 -1.00 -22.13
N ILE A 895 -7.84 -2.29 -21.80
CA ILE A 895 -6.62 -2.97 -21.39
C ILE A 895 -6.13 -3.75 -22.61
N ASN A 896 -4.98 -3.36 -23.15
CA ASN A 896 -4.38 -4.02 -24.30
C ASN A 896 -3.58 -5.26 -23.87
N ILE A 897 -3.04 -6.00 -24.85
CA ILE A 897 -2.33 -7.27 -24.59
C ILE A 897 -1.05 -7.14 -23.76
N SER A 898 -0.49 -5.94 -23.65
CA SER A 898 0.65 -5.65 -22.77
C SER A 898 0.25 -5.35 -21.32
N GLY A 899 -1.05 -5.35 -21.02
CA GLY A 899 -1.63 -4.93 -19.75
C GLY A 899 -1.81 -3.42 -19.59
N GLY A 900 -1.28 -2.61 -20.51
CA GLY A 900 -1.44 -1.15 -20.52
C GLY A 900 -2.74 -0.71 -21.21
N GLY A 901 -2.89 0.60 -21.46
CA GLY A 901 -4.03 1.17 -22.18
C GLY A 901 -4.66 2.35 -21.45
N GLU A 902 -5.78 2.86 -21.96
CA GLU A 902 -6.48 3.99 -21.33
C GLU A 902 -7.23 3.59 -20.06
N LEU A 903 -7.66 2.32 -19.94
CA LEU A 903 -8.38 1.86 -18.74
C LEU A 903 -7.44 1.77 -17.52
N PRO A 904 -6.23 1.18 -17.59
CA PRO A 904 -5.28 1.22 -16.47
C PRO A 904 -4.95 2.64 -15.99
N ALA A 905 -4.84 3.60 -16.92
CA ALA A 905 -4.63 5.01 -16.56
C ALA A 905 -5.85 5.62 -15.85
N GLN A 906 -7.07 5.30 -16.28
CA GLN A 906 -8.30 5.74 -15.62
C GLN A 906 -8.44 5.12 -14.22
N VAL A 907 -8.19 3.82 -14.08
CA VAL A 907 -8.22 3.14 -12.77
C VAL A 907 -7.12 3.68 -11.86
N LYS A 908 -5.96 4.07 -12.38
CA LYS A 908 -4.95 4.79 -11.60
C LYS A 908 -5.46 6.15 -11.10
N LYS A 909 -6.07 6.97 -11.97
CA LYS A 909 -6.70 8.24 -11.55
C LYS A 909 -7.74 8.00 -10.44
N PHE A 910 -8.51 6.92 -10.55
CA PHE A 910 -9.47 6.52 -9.53
C PHE A 910 -8.80 6.13 -8.22
N LYS A 911 -7.77 5.27 -8.24
CA LYS A 911 -6.99 4.87 -7.06
C LYS A 911 -6.36 6.08 -6.36
N ASP A 912 -5.77 6.99 -7.13
CA ASP A 912 -5.09 8.17 -6.57
C ASP A 912 -6.09 9.11 -5.88
N LYS A 913 -7.34 9.19 -6.36
CA LYS A 913 -8.40 10.04 -5.81
C LYS A 913 -9.23 9.37 -4.71
N TYR A 914 -9.50 8.08 -4.86
CA TYR A 914 -10.39 7.27 -4.03
C TYR A 914 -9.72 5.92 -3.67
N PRO A 915 -8.63 5.93 -2.86
CA PRO A 915 -7.84 4.73 -2.59
C PRO A 915 -8.64 3.63 -1.87
N GLU A 916 -9.55 3.99 -0.95
CA GLU A 916 -10.41 3.04 -0.26
C GLU A 916 -11.42 2.38 -1.21
N ASP A 917 -12.06 3.16 -2.09
CA ASP A 917 -13.00 2.62 -3.07
C ASP A 917 -12.27 1.75 -4.12
N TYR A 918 -11.02 2.08 -4.46
CA TYR A 918 -10.19 1.20 -5.27
C TYR A 918 -9.95 -0.15 -4.60
N ILE A 919 -9.64 -0.15 -3.30
CA ILE A 919 -9.48 -1.38 -2.53
C ILE A 919 -10.79 -2.18 -2.55
N GLU A 920 -11.92 -1.53 -2.29
CA GLU A 920 -13.24 -2.16 -2.24
C GLU A 920 -13.64 -2.77 -3.58
N TYR A 921 -13.57 -1.99 -4.66
CA TYR A 921 -14.17 -2.35 -5.94
C TYR A 921 -13.22 -3.11 -6.88
N PHE A 922 -11.90 -2.88 -6.79
CA PHE A 922 -10.91 -3.51 -7.65
C PHE A 922 -10.04 -4.52 -6.91
N GLU A 923 -9.25 -4.06 -5.93
CA GLU A 923 -8.20 -4.89 -5.31
C GLU A 923 -8.80 -6.11 -4.61
N SER A 924 -9.85 -5.92 -3.81
CA SER A 924 -10.52 -7.00 -3.06
C SER A 924 -11.20 -8.01 -4.00
N LYS A 925 -11.47 -7.62 -5.25
CA LYS A 925 -12.09 -8.46 -6.28
C LYS A 925 -11.08 -8.99 -7.30
N GLY A 926 -9.79 -8.86 -7.01
CA GLY A 926 -8.69 -9.46 -7.77
C GLY A 926 -8.12 -8.58 -8.89
N TRP A 927 -8.69 -7.40 -9.18
CA TRP A 927 -8.11 -6.47 -10.15
C TRP A 927 -7.04 -5.59 -9.52
N LYS A 928 -5.82 -5.60 -10.07
CA LYS A 928 -4.67 -4.88 -9.49
C LYS A 928 -3.95 -4.04 -10.54
N LEU A 929 -3.29 -2.99 -10.06
CA LEU A 929 -2.40 -2.13 -10.85
C LEU A 929 -0.94 -2.51 -10.61
N ASP A 930 -0.17 -2.58 -11.70
CA ASP A 930 1.30 -2.59 -11.69
C ASP A 930 1.78 -1.19 -12.10
N GLU A 931 2.43 -0.51 -11.16
CA GLU A 931 2.93 0.87 -11.29
C GLU A 931 4.46 0.93 -11.29
N THR A 932 5.14 -0.21 -11.46
CA THR A 932 6.62 -0.27 -11.45
C THR A 932 7.26 0.32 -12.70
N GLY A 933 6.49 0.44 -13.80
CA GLY A 933 6.92 1.01 -15.07
C GLY A 933 6.53 2.48 -15.27
N THR A 934 6.86 3.05 -16.44
CA THR A 934 6.53 4.44 -16.81
C THR A 934 5.05 4.69 -17.03
N SER A 935 4.26 3.64 -17.25
CA SER A 935 2.81 3.69 -17.47
C SER A 935 2.13 2.57 -16.67
N PRO A 936 0.95 2.82 -16.08
CA PRO A 936 0.25 1.81 -15.30
C PRO A 936 -0.21 0.65 -16.19
N LYS A 937 -0.09 -0.56 -15.67
CA LYS A 937 -0.65 -1.78 -16.26
C LYS A 937 -1.65 -2.41 -15.31
N MET A 938 -2.60 -3.16 -15.84
CA MET A 938 -3.55 -3.94 -15.04
C MET A 938 -3.41 -5.43 -15.27
N TYR A 939 -3.63 -6.18 -14.19
CA TYR A 939 -3.65 -7.64 -14.17
C TYR A 939 -4.75 -8.13 -13.23
N TYR A 940 -5.09 -9.42 -13.35
CA TYR A 940 -6.05 -10.07 -12.47
C TYR A 940 -5.35 -11.13 -11.61
N GLN A 941 -5.62 -11.13 -10.32
CA GLN A 941 -5.10 -12.07 -9.33
C GLN A 941 -6.16 -12.29 -8.24
N GLY A 942 -7.17 -13.08 -8.57
CA GLY A 942 -8.23 -13.50 -7.65
C GLY A 942 -8.53 -14.98 -7.80
N GLU A 943 -9.01 -15.63 -6.73
CA GLU A 943 -9.19 -17.09 -6.67
C GLU A 943 -10.14 -17.64 -7.74
N ALA A 944 -11.08 -16.82 -8.22
CA ALA A 944 -12.01 -17.19 -9.29
C ALA A 944 -11.34 -17.57 -10.63
N ARG A 945 -10.05 -17.29 -10.81
CA ARG A 945 -9.26 -17.71 -11.96
C ARG A 945 -7.87 -18.19 -11.54
N ALA A 946 -7.41 -19.26 -12.18
CA ALA A 946 -6.07 -19.82 -11.98
C ALA A 946 -5.66 -20.01 -10.50
N ASN A 947 -6.62 -20.32 -9.62
CA ASN A 947 -6.41 -20.50 -8.17
C ASN A 947 -5.64 -19.33 -7.52
N GLY A 948 -5.90 -18.09 -7.96
CA GLY A 948 -5.25 -16.89 -7.42
C GLY A 948 -3.86 -16.60 -8.00
N ALA A 949 -3.41 -17.33 -9.02
CA ALA A 949 -2.20 -16.97 -9.75
C ALA A 949 -2.35 -15.62 -10.46
N LYS A 950 -1.24 -14.89 -10.60
CA LYS A 950 -1.21 -13.63 -11.36
C LYS A 950 -1.45 -13.92 -12.85
N LEU A 951 -2.49 -13.31 -13.42
CA LEU A 951 -2.83 -13.39 -14.84
C LEU A 951 -2.70 -12.02 -15.49
N GLU A 952 -1.88 -11.92 -16.54
CA GLU A 952 -1.68 -10.69 -17.31
C GLU A 952 -1.58 -10.96 -18.81
N GLY A 953 -1.79 -9.91 -19.61
CA GLY A 953 -1.70 -9.94 -21.07
C GLY A 953 -2.46 -11.10 -21.71
N GLN A 954 -1.76 -11.92 -22.51
CA GLN A 954 -2.36 -13.04 -23.22
C GLN A 954 -2.91 -14.14 -22.29
N ALA A 955 -2.23 -14.42 -21.17
CA ALA A 955 -2.69 -15.43 -20.22
C ALA A 955 -4.03 -15.01 -19.56
N LEU A 956 -4.16 -13.72 -19.24
CA LEU A 956 -5.42 -13.15 -18.75
C LEU A 956 -6.51 -13.23 -19.82
N LYS A 957 -6.23 -12.77 -21.04
CA LYS A 957 -7.20 -12.80 -22.14
C LYS A 957 -7.75 -14.19 -22.40
N THR A 958 -6.89 -15.21 -22.42
CA THR A 958 -7.32 -16.61 -22.58
C THR A 958 -8.19 -17.07 -21.40
N ASN A 959 -7.86 -16.69 -20.17
CA ASN A 959 -8.63 -17.05 -18.97
C ASN A 959 -10.02 -16.38 -18.90
N LEU A 960 -10.15 -15.15 -19.41
CA LEU A 960 -11.44 -14.46 -19.46
C LEU A 960 -12.44 -15.15 -20.39
N LYS A 961 -11.95 -15.83 -21.42
CA LYS A 961 -12.74 -16.53 -22.44
C LYS A 961 -13.09 -17.98 -22.05
N ILE A 962 -12.68 -18.47 -20.88
CA ILE A 962 -13.08 -19.79 -20.40
C ILE A 962 -14.61 -19.86 -20.32
N GLY A 963 -15.19 -20.91 -20.92
CA GLY A 963 -16.64 -21.10 -21.01
C GLY A 963 -17.33 -20.27 -22.11
N CYS A 964 -16.57 -19.58 -22.97
CA CYS A 964 -17.11 -18.82 -24.10
C CYS A 964 -16.83 -19.54 -25.42
N GLY A 965 -17.89 -19.98 -26.09
CA GLY A 965 -17.84 -20.62 -27.41
C GLY A 965 -19.19 -20.58 -28.12
N GLU A 966 -19.23 -21.16 -29.31
CA GLU A 966 -20.42 -21.18 -30.17
C GLU A 966 -21.67 -21.76 -29.49
N SER A 967 -21.53 -22.90 -28.81
CA SER A 967 -22.64 -23.57 -28.10
C SER A 967 -23.19 -22.76 -26.91
N THR A 968 -22.40 -21.81 -26.40
CA THR A 968 -22.75 -20.98 -25.23
C THR A 968 -23.15 -19.56 -25.62
N PHE A 969 -23.15 -19.21 -26.91
CA PHE A 969 -23.49 -17.87 -27.38
C PHE A 969 -24.87 -17.41 -26.88
N GLY A 970 -24.94 -16.21 -26.31
CA GLY A 970 -26.15 -15.64 -25.71
C GLY A 970 -26.48 -16.14 -24.30
N GLN A 971 -25.81 -17.20 -23.81
CA GLN A 971 -26.02 -17.74 -22.47
C GLN A 971 -25.22 -16.97 -21.41
N VAL A 972 -25.66 -17.08 -20.16
CA VAL A 972 -24.93 -16.54 -19.00
C VAL A 972 -23.67 -17.37 -18.78
N VAL A 973 -22.53 -16.69 -18.60
CA VAL A 973 -21.24 -17.32 -18.32
C VAL A 973 -20.71 -16.82 -16.98
N ASN A 974 -20.17 -17.72 -16.17
CA ASN A 974 -19.52 -17.34 -14.91
C ASN A 974 -18.14 -16.72 -15.19
N CYS A 975 -18.12 -15.43 -15.52
CA CYS A 975 -16.91 -14.63 -15.68
C CYS A 975 -16.79 -13.56 -14.61
N GLN A 976 -16.39 -13.99 -13.41
CA GLN A 976 -16.19 -13.11 -12.25
C GLN A 976 -15.36 -11.86 -12.55
N PRO A 977 -14.20 -11.93 -13.25
CA PRO A 977 -13.40 -10.72 -13.51
C PRO A 977 -14.16 -9.65 -14.31
N VAL A 978 -14.97 -10.05 -15.30
CA VAL A 978 -15.81 -9.10 -16.08
C VAL A 978 -16.97 -8.60 -15.23
N SER A 979 -17.59 -9.48 -14.45
CA SER A 979 -18.70 -9.17 -13.56
C SER A 979 -18.33 -8.10 -12.52
N VAL A 980 -17.20 -8.29 -11.81
CA VAL A 980 -16.75 -7.35 -10.78
C VAL A 980 -16.21 -6.05 -11.37
N MET A 981 -15.59 -6.09 -12.55
CA MET A 981 -15.17 -4.88 -13.28
C MET A 981 -16.41 -4.02 -13.63
N ALA A 982 -17.48 -4.64 -14.11
CA ALA A 982 -18.71 -3.93 -14.44
C ALA A 982 -19.34 -3.27 -13.21
N CYS A 983 -19.35 -3.95 -12.06
CA CYS A 983 -19.79 -3.36 -10.80
C CYS A 983 -18.89 -2.21 -10.35
N ALA A 984 -17.57 -2.39 -10.41
CA ALA A 984 -16.59 -1.41 -9.96
C ALA A 984 -16.72 -0.08 -10.71
N ILE A 985 -16.80 -0.12 -12.04
CA ILE A 985 -16.89 1.09 -12.86
C ILE A 985 -18.27 1.77 -12.80
N ALA A 986 -19.29 1.08 -12.26
CA ALA A 986 -20.61 1.64 -11.98
C ALA A 986 -20.75 2.24 -10.57
N SER A 987 -19.70 2.17 -9.75
CA SER A 987 -19.69 2.82 -8.43
C SER A 987 -19.78 4.34 -8.57
N SER A 988 -20.39 5.00 -7.57
CA SER A 988 -20.67 6.43 -7.65
C SER A 988 -19.42 7.29 -7.84
N SER A 989 -18.32 6.94 -7.16
CA SER A 989 -17.03 7.61 -7.25
C SER A 989 -16.32 7.35 -8.58
N TYR A 990 -16.44 6.14 -9.14
CA TYR A 990 -15.86 5.84 -10.46
C TYR A 990 -16.62 6.51 -11.60
N ILE A 991 -17.95 6.65 -11.50
CA ILE A 991 -18.75 7.40 -12.49
C ILE A 991 -18.27 8.86 -12.61
N GLU A 992 -17.91 9.51 -11.50
CA GLU A 992 -17.31 10.86 -11.55
C GLU A 992 -16.01 10.86 -12.37
N ILE A 993 -15.14 9.85 -12.19
CA ILE A 993 -13.91 9.71 -12.99
C ILE A 993 -14.23 9.52 -14.48
N GLN A 994 -15.24 8.71 -14.82
CA GLN A 994 -15.66 8.54 -16.20
C GLN A 994 -16.13 9.87 -16.82
N ILE A 995 -16.96 10.63 -16.11
CA ILE A 995 -17.45 11.95 -16.57
C ILE A 995 -16.28 12.92 -16.78
N MET A 996 -15.37 13.03 -15.81
CA MET A 996 -14.23 13.94 -15.90
C MET A 996 -13.29 13.56 -17.05
N ASP A 997 -13.12 12.27 -17.36
CA ASP A 997 -12.35 11.85 -18.52
C ASP A 997 -13.01 12.25 -19.86
N PHE A 998 -14.35 12.23 -19.96
CA PHE A 998 -15.05 12.79 -21.13
C PHE A 998 -14.82 14.30 -21.27
N ILE A 999 -14.80 15.03 -20.15
CA ILE A 999 -14.51 16.47 -20.13
C ILE A 999 -13.09 16.74 -20.59
N ASP A 1000 -12.11 16.03 -20.04
CA ASP A 1000 -10.71 16.13 -20.46
C ASP A 1000 -10.57 15.84 -21.96
N ARG A 1001 -11.28 14.81 -22.45
CA ARG A 1001 -11.29 14.42 -23.86
C ARG A 1001 -11.89 15.50 -24.75
N LEU A 1002 -13.04 16.06 -24.39
CA LEU A 1002 -13.69 17.15 -25.12
C LEU A 1002 -12.79 18.38 -25.20
N ARG A 1003 -12.26 18.83 -24.07
CA ARG A 1003 -11.38 20.01 -24.00
C ARG A 1003 -10.08 19.80 -24.80
N SER A 1004 -9.55 18.57 -24.81
CA SER A 1004 -8.37 18.22 -25.61
C SER A 1004 -8.68 18.19 -27.11
N ALA A 1005 -9.77 17.53 -27.51
CA ALA A 1005 -10.19 17.40 -28.91
C ALA A 1005 -10.46 18.77 -29.54
N LEU A 1006 -11.11 19.68 -28.80
CA LEU A 1006 -11.41 21.04 -29.27
C LEU A 1006 -10.16 21.91 -29.49
N LYS A 1007 -9.03 21.58 -28.85
CA LYS A 1007 -7.74 22.29 -29.08
C LYS A 1007 -7.03 21.85 -30.36
N LYS A 1008 -7.47 20.76 -31.02
CA LYS A 1008 -6.86 20.29 -32.27
C LYS A 1008 -7.09 21.30 -33.39
N LYS A 1009 -6.08 21.47 -34.25
CA LYS A 1009 -6.15 22.34 -35.43
C LYS A 1009 -6.46 21.49 -36.66
N PRO A 1010 -7.40 21.89 -37.54
CA PRO A 1010 -7.57 21.24 -38.83
C PRO A 1010 -6.30 21.37 -39.66
N THR A 1011 -5.92 20.31 -40.37
CA THR A 1011 -4.73 20.30 -41.22
C THR A 1011 -4.86 21.35 -42.32
N GLY A 1012 -3.90 22.27 -42.40
CA GLY A 1012 -3.92 23.41 -43.33
C GLY A 1012 -4.55 24.70 -42.80
N TYR A 1013 -4.99 24.74 -41.52
CA TYR A 1013 -5.64 25.91 -40.91
C TYR A 1013 -4.96 26.31 -39.58
N SER A 1014 -4.99 27.60 -39.24
CA SER A 1014 -4.32 28.15 -38.06
C SER A 1014 -5.17 28.16 -36.78
N PHE A 1015 -6.50 28.12 -36.93
CA PHE A 1015 -7.47 28.10 -35.84
C PHE A 1015 -7.71 26.68 -35.30
N THR A 1016 -8.24 26.58 -34.08
CA THR A 1016 -8.61 25.30 -33.44
C THR A 1016 -10.04 24.89 -33.78
N ALA A 1017 -10.38 23.62 -33.54
CA ALA A 1017 -11.76 23.15 -33.62
C ALA A 1017 -12.70 23.93 -32.67
N GLU A 1018 -12.21 24.38 -31.51
CA GLU A 1018 -12.96 25.26 -30.58
C GLU A 1018 -13.27 26.63 -31.18
N ALA A 1019 -12.29 27.20 -31.89
CA ALA A 1019 -12.44 28.49 -32.55
C ALA A 1019 -13.42 28.39 -33.72
N PHE A 1020 -13.46 27.25 -34.42
CA PHE A 1020 -14.37 26.99 -35.53
C PHE A 1020 -15.79 26.61 -35.07
N PHE A 1021 -15.95 25.52 -34.32
CA PHE A 1021 -17.26 25.01 -33.91
C PHE A 1021 -17.82 25.76 -32.70
N LYS A 1022 -18.75 26.69 -32.96
CA LYS A 1022 -19.49 27.44 -31.93
C LYS A 1022 -20.70 26.67 -31.42
N THR A 1023 -21.27 25.78 -32.23
CA THR A 1023 -22.46 25.02 -31.84
C THR A 1023 -22.14 23.79 -30.99
N ALA A 1024 -23.11 23.34 -30.19
CA ALA A 1024 -23.00 22.09 -29.43
C ALA A 1024 -22.79 20.89 -30.35
N LEU A 1025 -23.51 20.84 -31.48
CA LEU A 1025 -23.40 19.78 -32.48
C LEU A 1025 -21.97 19.67 -33.01
N GLY A 1026 -21.35 20.78 -33.43
CA GLY A 1026 -20.00 20.74 -33.97
C GLY A 1026 -18.96 20.23 -32.97
N ARG A 1027 -19.08 20.66 -31.71
CA ARG A 1027 -18.22 20.18 -30.61
C ARG A 1027 -18.44 18.69 -30.30
N ALA A 1028 -19.69 18.22 -30.33
CA ALA A 1028 -20.03 16.81 -30.14
C ALA A 1028 -19.46 15.92 -31.26
N VAL A 1029 -19.53 16.36 -32.51
CA VAL A 1029 -18.97 15.65 -33.68
C VAL A 1029 -17.45 15.55 -33.58
N VAL A 1030 -16.76 16.57 -33.07
CA VAL A 1030 -15.32 16.51 -32.82
C VAL A 1030 -14.98 15.53 -31.70
N LEU A 1031 -15.72 15.55 -30.59
CA LEU A 1031 -15.54 14.61 -29.48
C LEU A 1031 -15.77 13.15 -29.89
N ASP A 1032 -16.87 12.89 -30.59
CA ASP A 1032 -17.23 11.57 -31.14
C ASP A 1032 -16.11 11.00 -32.02
N HIS A 1033 -15.52 11.85 -32.86
CA HIS A 1033 -14.38 11.47 -33.69
C HIS A 1033 -13.12 11.20 -32.87
N ASP A 1034 -12.85 12.03 -31.85
CA ASP A 1034 -11.66 11.90 -31.02
C ASP A 1034 -11.65 10.61 -30.19
N ILE A 1035 -12.81 10.20 -29.69
CA ILE A 1035 -12.97 8.96 -28.93
C ILE A 1035 -12.67 7.75 -29.81
N ASN A 1036 -13.19 7.75 -31.05
CA ASN A 1036 -13.08 6.59 -31.92
C ASN A 1036 -11.73 6.53 -32.66
N ARG A 1037 -11.25 7.68 -33.13
CA ARG A 1037 -10.15 7.81 -34.10
C ARG A 1037 -9.39 9.13 -33.90
N PRO A 1038 -8.74 9.33 -32.74
CA PRO A 1038 -8.14 10.62 -32.36
C PRO A 1038 -7.08 11.13 -33.35
N GLY A 1039 -6.33 10.23 -33.99
CA GLY A 1039 -5.29 10.60 -34.95
C GLY A 1039 -5.80 11.23 -36.24
N TYR A 1040 -7.09 11.11 -36.56
CA TYR A 1040 -7.66 11.53 -37.85
C TYR A 1040 -8.50 12.83 -37.78
N VAL A 1041 -8.73 13.36 -36.57
CA VAL A 1041 -9.55 14.55 -36.34
C VAL A 1041 -9.06 15.76 -37.15
N SER A 1042 -7.76 16.06 -37.08
CA SER A 1042 -7.18 17.21 -37.79
C SER A 1042 -7.28 17.09 -39.31
N ASP A 1043 -6.97 15.92 -39.85
CA ASP A 1043 -6.94 15.70 -41.30
C ASP A 1043 -8.33 15.68 -41.92
N ASP A 1044 -9.29 15.01 -41.29
CA ASP A 1044 -10.64 14.89 -41.84
C ASP A 1044 -11.40 16.21 -41.74
N LEU A 1045 -11.17 16.97 -40.66
CA LEU A 1045 -11.73 18.31 -40.54
C LEU A 1045 -11.10 19.28 -41.55
N GLY A 1046 -9.78 19.18 -41.77
CA GLY A 1046 -9.09 19.94 -42.81
C GLY A 1046 -9.61 19.60 -44.22
N THR A 1047 -9.87 18.31 -44.48
CA THR A 1047 -10.44 17.82 -45.74
C THR A 1047 -11.85 18.37 -45.98
N ALA A 1048 -12.71 18.34 -44.96
CA ALA A 1048 -14.05 18.91 -45.03
C ALA A 1048 -14.04 20.43 -45.29
N LEU A 1049 -13.14 21.16 -44.63
CA LEU A 1049 -12.94 22.59 -44.88
C LEU A 1049 -12.46 22.87 -46.30
N ASN A 1050 -11.50 22.09 -46.81
CA ASN A 1050 -11.01 22.22 -48.18
C ASN A 1050 -12.13 22.00 -49.20
N ALA A 1051 -12.97 20.98 -49.00
CA ALA A 1051 -14.13 20.73 -49.83
C ALA A 1051 -15.14 21.89 -49.77
N PHE A 1052 -15.41 22.41 -48.57
CA PHE A 1052 -16.30 23.56 -48.38
C PHE A 1052 -15.82 24.80 -49.13
N PHE A 1053 -14.54 25.18 -48.99
CA PHE A 1053 -14.00 26.35 -49.69
C PHE A 1053 -13.89 26.15 -51.20
N ALA A 1054 -13.65 24.93 -51.68
CA ALA A 1054 -13.70 24.63 -53.11
C ALA A 1054 -15.12 24.80 -53.68
N GLN A 1055 -16.15 24.45 -52.91
CA GLN A 1055 -17.56 24.63 -53.28
C GLN A 1055 -18.04 26.09 -53.11
N ASN A 1056 -17.32 26.93 -52.36
CA ASN A 1056 -17.72 28.29 -52.02
C ASN A 1056 -16.53 29.27 -52.13
N PRO A 1057 -16.01 29.53 -53.35
CA PRO A 1057 -14.74 30.26 -53.54
C PRO A 1057 -14.77 31.73 -53.12
N THR A 1058 -15.95 32.33 -52.96
CA THR A 1058 -16.13 33.72 -52.51
C THR A 1058 -16.13 33.89 -50.99
N ILE A 1059 -16.20 32.79 -50.23
CA ILE A 1059 -16.20 32.83 -48.77
C ILE A 1059 -14.75 32.96 -48.26
N SER A 1060 -14.50 33.95 -47.41
CA SER A 1060 -13.21 34.17 -46.78
C SER A 1060 -12.76 32.96 -45.96
N LYS A 1061 -11.48 32.58 -46.07
CA LYS A 1061 -10.88 31.54 -45.19
C LYS A 1061 -10.62 32.03 -43.77
N ASN A 1062 -10.69 33.34 -43.53
CA ASN A 1062 -10.61 33.90 -42.19
C ASN A 1062 -12.00 33.86 -41.54
N ILE A 1063 -12.22 32.89 -40.65
CA ILE A 1063 -13.51 32.63 -40.01
C ILE A 1063 -14.00 33.79 -39.12
N ASP A 1064 -13.09 34.64 -38.63
CA ASP A 1064 -13.45 35.82 -37.83
C ASP A 1064 -14.22 36.86 -38.63
N THR A 1065 -14.16 36.78 -39.97
CA THR A 1065 -14.89 37.68 -40.89
C THR A 1065 -16.33 37.23 -41.18
N TRP A 1066 -16.74 36.05 -40.72
CA TRP A 1066 -18.05 35.47 -41.08
C TRP A 1066 -19.23 36.11 -40.33
N GLY A 1067 -19.00 36.70 -39.16
CA GLY A 1067 -20.04 37.39 -38.39
C GLY A 1067 -21.31 36.55 -38.23
N ALA A 1068 -22.46 37.11 -38.60
CA ALA A 1068 -23.77 36.46 -38.46
C ALA A 1068 -23.98 35.24 -39.37
N THR A 1069 -23.17 35.04 -40.42
CA THR A 1069 -23.30 33.87 -41.31
C THR A 1069 -22.50 32.66 -40.83
N HIS A 1070 -21.78 32.78 -39.70
CA HIS A 1070 -20.94 31.70 -39.18
C HIS A 1070 -21.72 30.40 -39.00
N ASP A 1071 -22.88 30.43 -38.33
CA ASP A 1071 -23.69 29.22 -38.07
C ASP A 1071 -24.17 28.52 -39.34
N VAL A 1072 -24.35 29.26 -40.44
CA VAL A 1072 -24.75 28.70 -41.75
C VAL A 1072 -23.56 28.00 -42.40
N HIS A 1073 -22.39 28.61 -42.34
CA HIS A 1073 -21.16 28.03 -42.89
C HIS A 1073 -20.67 26.84 -42.05
N GLU A 1074 -20.74 26.93 -40.72
CA GLU A 1074 -20.45 25.84 -39.79
C GLU A 1074 -21.30 24.61 -40.12
N ARG A 1075 -22.61 24.77 -40.33
CA ARG A 1075 -23.51 23.66 -40.72
C ARG A 1075 -23.11 22.98 -42.03
N LYS A 1076 -22.73 23.76 -43.04
CA LYS A 1076 -22.26 23.20 -44.33
C LYS A 1076 -20.97 22.38 -44.16
N VAL A 1077 -20.03 22.89 -43.35
CA VAL A 1077 -18.81 22.14 -43.03
C VAL A 1077 -19.14 20.90 -42.19
N LEU A 1078 -20.09 20.98 -41.26
CA LEU A 1078 -20.54 19.84 -40.47
C LEU A 1078 -21.17 18.74 -41.30
N ASP A 1079 -21.94 19.06 -42.34
CA ASP A 1079 -22.53 18.03 -43.20
C ASP A 1079 -21.45 17.30 -44.03
N LEU A 1080 -20.37 18.00 -44.42
CA LEU A 1080 -19.20 17.39 -45.07
C LEU A 1080 -18.36 16.58 -44.08
N TYR A 1081 -18.13 17.12 -42.89
CA TYR A 1081 -17.28 16.50 -41.86
C TYR A 1081 -17.98 15.33 -41.20
N GLY A 1082 -19.19 15.51 -40.67
CA GLY A 1082 -19.94 14.55 -39.86
C GLY A 1082 -20.01 13.15 -40.46
N SER A 1083 -20.38 13.05 -41.73
CA SER A 1083 -20.45 11.78 -42.47
C SER A 1083 -19.12 11.39 -43.13
N GLY A 1084 -18.22 12.34 -43.39
CA GLY A 1084 -16.95 12.13 -44.10
C GLY A 1084 -15.77 11.69 -43.21
N ARG A 1085 -15.96 11.61 -41.89
CA ARG A 1085 -14.93 11.17 -40.93
C ARG A 1085 -14.59 9.69 -41.08
N ARG A 1086 -13.30 9.37 -40.98
CA ARG A 1086 -12.79 8.00 -40.95
C ARG A 1086 -13.04 7.36 -39.59
N MET A 1087 -14.22 6.79 -39.40
CA MET A 1087 -14.58 6.01 -38.20
C MET A 1087 -15.75 5.06 -38.48
N THR A 1088 -16.00 4.13 -37.56
CA THR A 1088 -17.12 3.18 -37.68
C THR A 1088 -18.46 3.92 -37.65
N ASN A 1089 -19.34 3.65 -38.62
CA ASN A 1089 -20.70 4.19 -38.67
C ASN A 1089 -20.80 5.73 -38.62
N ALA A 1090 -19.84 6.46 -39.19
CA ALA A 1090 -19.77 7.93 -39.11
C ALA A 1090 -21.10 8.64 -39.44
N SER A 1091 -21.79 8.25 -40.52
CA SER A 1091 -23.07 8.85 -40.91
C SER A 1091 -24.20 8.58 -39.91
N LEU A 1092 -24.32 7.36 -39.39
CA LEU A 1092 -25.36 7.01 -38.40
C LEU A 1092 -25.13 7.79 -37.10
N ARG A 1093 -23.87 7.84 -36.64
CA ARG A 1093 -23.46 8.56 -35.43
C ARG A 1093 -23.68 10.06 -35.57
N TYR A 1094 -23.36 10.62 -36.74
CA TYR A 1094 -23.62 12.04 -37.01
C TYR A 1094 -25.12 12.37 -37.03
N ASN A 1095 -25.94 11.53 -37.67
CA ASN A 1095 -27.38 11.72 -37.71
C ASN A 1095 -28.02 11.66 -36.32
N HIS A 1096 -27.54 10.77 -35.45
CA HIS A 1096 -27.93 10.74 -34.03
C HIS A 1096 -27.62 12.07 -33.34
N LEU A 1097 -26.36 12.55 -33.42
CA LEU A 1097 -25.97 13.82 -32.80
C LEU A 1097 -26.78 15.01 -33.33
N LYS A 1098 -27.05 15.03 -34.63
CA LYS A 1098 -27.80 16.09 -35.31
C LYS A 1098 -29.28 16.12 -34.95
N ALA A 1099 -29.86 14.98 -34.55
CA ALA A 1099 -31.24 14.91 -34.10
C ALA A 1099 -31.43 15.46 -32.68
N GLU A 1100 -30.40 15.31 -31.83
CA GLU A 1100 -30.46 15.59 -30.40
C GLU A 1100 -29.85 16.97 -30.00
N LEU A 1101 -29.04 17.59 -30.87
CA LEU A 1101 -28.35 18.89 -30.64
C LEU A 1101 -28.71 19.93 -31.69
#